data_AF-A0A3N5B0Z9-F1
#
_entry.id   AF-A0A3N5B0Z9-F1
#
_cell.length_a   1.000
_cell.length_b   1.000
_cell.length_c   1.000
_cell.angle_alpha   90.00
_cell.angle_beta   90.00
_cell.angle_gamma   90.00
#
_symmetry.space_group_name_H-M   'P 1'
#
loop_
_entity.id
_entity.type
_entity.pdbx_description
1 polymer ?
#
loop_
_entity_poly.entity_id
_entity_poly.type
_entity_poly.pdbx_seq_one_letter_code
_entity_poly.pdbx_strand_id
1 'polypeptide(L)'
;MIVLSISSVSADDLQTKYAGEVSGDVNVVTVNPWTTSGSLTYDIPSEAKDIRSADVYVNVYGGSAKNTYGANANVSLKTANGENQIANESLWIEEGSSDGTIYAVNDHINKCYSDYQMHYDITNSIKGLNGSSITIKVDTFKMENKSFDGKIKLIALILAYDDGDSDVINYWVDATQKWTKTNVTTIFNTEKLSNINGANLINVALSSGDGSFKVNGEIIGDPIVHDSGNYYQYNSWDISDKMKKGQNTELLSMNVGSGSYASLKNVLSVLKVNPIKANVSLATEYADTCYAGTNNTISINVISDKKEKYSIELLADGNVVNSTEIELDGENQTILFLTDPTVREVDDSTVNGADNVKVNYMVNVRFNDVVVSSANKTVPVLYNGNLGKDLSYPSSGFASFENISFTGDIVIDIKNESSYKSGSTGTIEIFNVNLGKDSTIVKGFIYVPYNWFNGKKYVENETMFNVTFNNQTICPAGFHRDQSNLGNYGKYGYGVVVYDVTNSIKNGNNTFVLNKINPTPTIYPSTLIYMYNTTGSEVIKNIYIINGADLLSNTSNNAGRVVQANSNININSKDILDAKLYVFASGAQTNEGNIIINNNVFENVWNGTSKTTDLFATDITDIVKDSNDIRFVATGSTILALQQFIVTTKDAPIKTSVKPTKLSTTYDSGKYFNIKVLDNHKKSVKGLKLKLKVFTGKRYANYYVTTGSNGVASFKKASKLSIGTHKVEITTNNKNYVVKKTISYIKVYKAKTIVKAPKITVKFKKSKYFKVNVKNKATKKAVKNIAVKLKVFTGKKYKIYKIKTNKYGTAYLKTKYLKVGSHKVIVYSGNSKYSIGAKSSIKVRW
;
A
#
# COMPACT_ATOMS: atom_id res chain seq x y z
N MET A 1 51.14 -2.82 54.31
CA MET A 1 51.63 -1.54 54.86
C MET A 1 50.83 -1.29 56.14
N ILE A 2 51.52 -1.17 57.28
CA ILE A 2 50.94 -1.04 58.61
C ILE A 2 50.28 0.35 58.74
N VAL A 3 49.01 0.39 59.15
CA VAL A 3 48.44 1.54 59.87
C VAL A 3 47.57 0.99 61.01
N LEU A 4 48.18 0.96 62.19
CA LEU A 4 47.48 0.92 63.47
C LEU A 4 47.09 2.37 63.80
N SER A 5 45.78 2.62 63.89
CA SER A 5 45.24 3.76 64.65
C SER A 5 43.90 3.33 65.24
N ILE A 6 43.94 2.78 66.45
CA ILE A 6 42.74 2.59 67.26
C ILE A 6 42.43 3.96 67.85
N SER A 7 41.35 4.57 67.36
CA SER A 7 40.72 5.74 67.98
C SER A 7 39.30 5.34 68.35
N SER A 8 38.88 5.74 69.54
CA SER A 8 37.51 5.58 70.04
C SER A 8 36.52 6.19 69.05
N VAL A 9 35.69 5.38 68.42
CA VAL A 9 34.58 5.84 67.57
C VAL A 9 33.46 6.30 68.51
N SER A 10 33.17 7.61 68.49
CA SER A 10 31.96 8.14 69.12
C SER A 10 30.72 7.53 68.46
N ALA A 11 29.58 7.57 69.15
CA ALA A 11 28.33 6.89 68.84
C ALA A 11 27.73 7.13 67.43
N ASP A 12 28.35 6.63 66.37
CA ASP A 12 27.78 6.63 65.03
C ASP A 12 26.64 5.61 64.93
N ASP A 13 25.69 5.90 64.05
CA ASP A 13 24.49 5.13 63.72
C ASP A 13 24.78 3.66 63.33
N LEU A 14 23.75 2.81 63.24
CA LEU A 14 23.89 1.47 62.64
C LEU A 14 24.32 1.67 61.18
N GLN A 15 25.50 1.16 60.82
CA GLN A 15 26.07 1.28 59.48
C GLN A 15 25.98 -0.04 58.71
N THR A 16 25.79 0.07 57.39
CA THR A 16 25.81 -1.08 56.49
C THR A 16 27.15 -1.77 56.51
N LYS A 17 27.11 -3.04 56.92
CA LYS A 17 28.29 -3.89 57.01
C LYS A 17 28.63 -4.50 55.66
N TYR A 18 27.61 -4.92 54.92
CA TYR A 18 27.75 -5.38 53.54
C TYR A 18 26.43 -5.23 52.78
N ALA A 19 26.53 -5.14 51.46
CA ALA A 19 25.42 -5.05 50.54
C ALA A 19 25.79 -5.79 49.25
N GLY A 20 24.79 -6.23 48.49
CA GLY A 20 25.02 -6.95 47.25
C GLY A 20 23.76 -7.19 46.43
N GLU A 21 23.94 -7.94 45.37
CA GLU A 21 22.88 -8.41 44.46
C GLU A 21 22.92 -9.93 44.40
N VAL A 22 21.75 -10.58 44.44
CA VAL A 22 21.60 -12.04 44.23
C VAL A 22 20.37 -12.34 43.37
N SER A 23 20.30 -13.52 42.75
CA SER A 23 19.09 -13.98 42.01
C SER A 23 18.16 -14.90 42.82
N GLY A 24 18.55 -15.32 44.02
CA GLY A 24 17.76 -16.25 44.83
C GLY A 24 16.96 -15.55 45.91
N ASP A 25 17.54 -15.45 47.10
CA ASP A 25 17.01 -14.64 48.20
C ASP A 25 18.12 -14.32 49.21
N VAL A 26 17.80 -13.44 50.16
CA VAL A 26 18.54 -13.21 51.39
C VAL A 26 17.66 -13.66 52.56
N ASN A 27 17.98 -14.84 53.06
CA ASN A 27 17.28 -15.46 54.17
C ASN A 27 17.86 -14.99 55.51
N VAL A 28 16.99 -14.51 56.40
CA VAL A 28 17.35 -14.09 57.75
C VAL A 28 16.61 -14.98 58.73
N VAL A 29 17.35 -15.81 59.46
CA VAL A 29 16.80 -16.77 60.42
C VAL A 29 17.39 -16.50 61.78
N THR A 30 16.56 -16.49 62.82
CA THR A 30 16.95 -16.12 64.17
C THR A 30 16.30 -17.03 65.20
N VAL A 31 16.98 -17.25 66.33
CA VAL A 31 16.42 -17.90 67.52
C VAL A 31 16.86 -17.16 68.79
N ASN A 32 16.01 -17.18 69.82
CA ASN A 32 16.27 -16.63 71.16
C ASN A 32 16.30 -17.75 72.22
N PRO A 33 17.42 -18.47 72.40
CA PRO A 33 17.47 -19.58 73.35
C PRO A 33 17.25 -19.16 74.80
N TRP A 34 17.82 -18.02 75.21
CA TRP A 34 17.83 -17.50 76.58
C TRP A 34 18.34 -18.50 77.64
N THR A 35 19.28 -19.35 77.24
CA THR A 35 19.92 -20.40 78.02
C THR A 35 21.43 -20.36 77.80
N THR A 36 22.22 -21.08 78.59
CA THR A 36 23.69 -21.15 78.41
C THR A 36 24.11 -22.08 77.27
N SER A 37 23.17 -22.82 76.67
CA SER A 37 23.36 -23.68 75.49
C SER A 37 22.17 -23.51 74.55
N GLY A 38 22.40 -23.40 73.25
CA GLY A 38 21.34 -23.20 72.25
C GLY A 38 21.80 -23.52 70.82
N SER A 39 20.84 -23.66 69.91
CA SER A 39 21.14 -23.95 68.51
C SER A 39 20.13 -23.36 67.53
N LEU A 40 20.61 -23.00 66.34
CA LEU A 40 19.81 -22.64 65.17
C LEU A 40 19.99 -23.70 64.10
N THR A 41 18.90 -24.33 63.66
CA THR A 41 18.89 -25.26 62.52
C THR A 41 18.26 -24.58 61.31
N TYR A 42 18.85 -24.77 60.14
CA TYR A 42 18.37 -24.18 58.90
C TYR A 42 18.57 -25.14 57.72
N ASP A 43 17.52 -25.28 56.91
CA ASP A 43 17.56 -26.07 55.68
C ASP A 43 17.90 -25.14 54.51
N ILE A 44 19.07 -25.36 53.89
CA ILE A 44 19.50 -24.57 52.73
C ILE A 44 18.59 -24.94 51.55
N PRO A 45 17.95 -23.96 50.89
CA PRO A 45 17.05 -24.23 49.77
C PRO A 45 17.74 -25.05 48.67
N SER A 46 16.99 -25.97 48.06
CA SER A 46 17.53 -26.85 47.01
C SER A 46 17.98 -26.08 45.77
N GLU A 47 17.27 -24.97 45.51
CA GLU A 47 17.46 -24.01 44.44
C GLU A 47 18.67 -23.11 44.64
N ALA A 48 19.28 -23.04 45.82
CA ALA A 48 20.44 -22.19 46.10
C ALA A 48 21.73 -22.67 45.42
N LYS A 49 21.87 -22.43 44.11
CA LYS A 49 22.98 -22.92 43.27
C LYS A 49 24.34 -22.35 43.64
N ASP A 50 24.40 -21.06 44.02
CA ASP A 50 25.64 -20.44 44.51
C ASP A 50 25.38 -19.60 45.76
N ILE A 51 25.90 -20.05 46.90
CA ILE A 51 25.85 -19.29 48.15
C ILE A 51 26.88 -18.16 48.04
N ARG A 52 26.38 -16.92 48.06
CA ARG A 52 27.19 -15.69 47.94
C ARG A 52 27.76 -15.25 49.27
N SER A 53 26.95 -15.33 50.34
CA SER A 53 27.39 -15.08 51.70
C SER A 53 26.55 -15.85 52.71
N ALA A 54 27.16 -16.19 53.84
CA ALA A 54 26.51 -16.82 54.97
C ALA A 54 27.14 -16.33 56.28
N ASP A 55 26.47 -15.39 56.93
CA ASP A 55 26.97 -14.73 58.14
C ASP A 55 26.20 -15.17 59.37
N VAL A 56 26.92 -15.61 60.40
CA VAL A 56 26.38 -15.99 61.69
C VAL A 56 26.63 -14.89 62.70
N TYR A 57 25.58 -14.47 63.41
CA TYR A 57 25.69 -13.57 64.55
C TYR A 57 25.21 -14.25 65.82
N VAL A 58 26.02 -14.20 66.86
CA VAL A 58 25.67 -14.76 68.17
C VAL A 58 25.77 -13.66 69.21
N ASN A 59 24.70 -13.43 69.97
CA ASN A 59 24.71 -12.49 71.08
C ASN A 59 24.60 -13.23 72.42
N VAL A 60 25.55 -12.97 73.31
CA VAL A 60 25.63 -13.58 74.64
C VAL A 60 25.55 -12.49 75.71
N TYR A 61 24.62 -12.68 76.65
CA TYR A 61 24.48 -11.85 77.84
C TYR A 61 25.59 -12.18 78.84
N GLY A 62 26.53 -11.25 78.98
CA GLY A 62 27.59 -11.32 79.96
C GLY A 62 27.12 -11.16 81.40
N GLY A 63 25.95 -10.55 81.66
CA GLY A 63 25.41 -10.36 83.02
C GLY A 63 25.67 -8.98 83.64
N SER A 64 26.66 -8.23 83.13
CA SER A 64 26.90 -6.84 83.54
C SER A 64 27.60 -6.02 82.47
N ALA A 65 27.34 -4.70 82.52
CA ALA A 65 28.08 -3.68 81.78
C ALA A 65 29.51 -3.50 82.30
N LYS A 66 29.78 -3.92 83.55
CA LYS A 66 31.10 -3.86 84.17
C LYS A 66 31.91 -5.12 83.86
N ASN A 67 33.23 -5.03 84.03
CA ASN A 67 34.21 -6.11 83.77
C ASN A 67 34.24 -7.23 84.83
N THR A 68 33.29 -7.23 85.78
CA THR A 68 33.18 -8.25 86.84
C THR A 68 32.57 -9.57 86.34
N TYR A 69 31.96 -9.55 85.15
CA TYR A 69 31.40 -10.75 84.51
C TYR A 69 32.17 -11.12 83.24
N GLY A 70 32.26 -12.42 82.97
CA GLY A 70 32.90 -12.98 81.79
C GLY A 70 32.39 -14.39 81.51
N ALA A 71 32.41 -14.78 80.23
CA ALA A 71 32.02 -16.10 79.78
C ALA A 71 33.00 -16.58 78.72
N ASN A 72 33.12 -17.89 78.56
CA ASN A 72 33.69 -18.48 77.35
C ASN A 72 32.53 -18.99 76.48
N ALA A 73 32.70 -18.98 75.16
CA ALA A 73 31.69 -19.47 74.22
C ALA A 73 32.31 -20.38 73.16
N ASN A 74 31.82 -21.61 73.06
CA ASN A 74 32.11 -22.50 71.94
C ASN A 74 31.01 -22.35 70.90
N VAL A 75 31.40 -22.12 69.65
CA VAL A 75 30.48 -22.09 68.51
C VAL A 75 30.87 -23.21 67.56
N SER A 76 29.90 -24.05 67.22
CA SER A 76 30.08 -25.20 66.34
C SER A 76 29.09 -25.18 65.19
N LEU A 77 29.53 -25.64 64.02
CA LEU A 77 28.70 -25.81 62.83
C LEU A 77 28.60 -27.31 62.52
N LYS A 78 27.38 -27.84 62.57
CA LYS A 78 27.04 -29.18 62.08
C LYS A 78 26.49 -29.09 60.67
N THR A 79 27.07 -29.86 59.77
CA THR A 79 26.64 -30.03 58.38
C THR A 79 26.44 -31.51 58.06
N ALA A 80 26.04 -31.83 56.83
CA ALA A 80 26.05 -33.20 56.32
C ALA A 80 27.44 -33.87 56.41
N ASN A 81 28.53 -33.08 56.44
CA ASN A 81 29.91 -33.57 56.52
C ASN A 81 30.40 -33.79 57.96
N GLY A 82 29.53 -33.61 58.97
CA GLY A 82 29.87 -33.72 60.39
C GLY A 82 29.82 -32.39 61.13
N GLU A 83 30.20 -32.42 62.40
CA GLU A 83 30.19 -31.29 63.32
C GLU A 83 31.61 -30.78 63.56
N ASN A 84 31.85 -29.50 63.27
CA ASN A 84 33.14 -28.85 63.46
C ASN A 84 32.96 -27.66 64.40
N GLN A 85 33.86 -27.51 65.37
CA GLN A 85 33.92 -26.30 66.18
C GLN A 85 34.54 -25.19 65.32
N ILE A 86 33.80 -24.10 65.13
CA ILE A 86 34.24 -22.96 64.30
C ILE A 86 34.86 -21.84 65.14
N ALA A 87 34.57 -21.77 66.43
CA ALA A 87 35.15 -20.78 67.34
C ALA A 87 35.18 -21.24 68.81
N ASN A 88 36.13 -20.70 69.57
CA ASN A 88 36.18 -20.78 71.04
C ASN A 88 36.62 -19.42 71.57
N GLU A 89 35.66 -18.68 72.09
CA GLU A 89 35.83 -17.26 72.38
C GLU A 89 35.91 -16.98 73.87
N SER A 90 36.76 -16.03 74.24
CA SER A 90 36.78 -15.42 75.58
C SER A 90 35.97 -14.13 75.55
N LEU A 91 34.78 -14.15 76.13
CA LEU A 91 33.84 -13.03 76.19
C LEU A 91 34.12 -12.16 77.42
N TRP A 92 35.25 -11.46 77.37
CA TRP A 92 35.67 -10.55 78.43
C TRP A 92 36.58 -9.45 77.89
N ILE A 93 36.40 -8.24 78.42
CA ILE A 93 37.26 -7.07 78.19
C ILE A 93 37.26 -6.21 79.46
N GLU A 94 38.35 -5.46 79.70
CA GLU A 94 38.50 -4.60 80.87
C GLU A 94 37.55 -3.39 80.81
N GLU A 95 37.33 -2.88 79.60
CA GLU A 95 36.46 -1.76 79.29
C GLU A 95 34.97 -2.12 79.33
N GLY A 96 34.14 -1.22 79.84
CA GLY A 96 32.70 -1.40 79.88
C GLY A 96 31.98 -0.18 80.46
N SER A 97 30.82 0.13 79.89
CA SER A 97 30.03 1.30 80.27
C SER A 97 28.54 1.02 80.23
N SER A 98 27.79 1.85 80.96
CA SER A 98 26.34 1.83 81.02
C SER A 98 25.67 2.89 80.13
N ASP A 99 26.39 3.41 79.13
CA ASP A 99 25.96 4.50 78.25
C ASP A 99 25.72 4.07 76.78
N GLY A 100 25.94 2.79 76.46
CA GLY A 100 25.78 2.26 75.11
C GLY A 100 27.03 2.30 74.24
N THR A 101 28.17 2.75 74.76
CA THR A 101 29.47 2.66 74.08
C THR A 101 29.78 1.21 73.68
N ILE A 102 30.30 1.02 72.48
CA ILE A 102 30.70 -0.27 71.92
C ILE A 102 32.21 -0.43 72.11
N TYR A 103 32.62 -1.55 72.70
CA TYR A 103 34.02 -1.91 72.90
C TYR A 103 34.36 -3.12 72.04
N ALA A 104 35.37 -3.01 71.18
CA ALA A 104 35.88 -4.16 70.44
C ALA A 104 36.65 -5.08 71.40
N VAL A 105 36.23 -6.34 71.51
CA VAL A 105 36.94 -7.36 72.29
C VAL A 105 38.07 -7.96 71.44
N ASN A 106 37.75 -8.28 70.19
CA ASN A 106 38.70 -8.68 69.15
C ASN A 106 38.15 -8.24 67.77
N ASP A 107 38.66 -8.81 66.68
CA ASP A 107 38.30 -8.48 65.30
C ASP A 107 36.86 -8.88 64.90
N HIS A 108 36.22 -9.77 65.64
CA HIS A 108 34.89 -10.29 65.31
C HIS A 108 33.91 -10.31 66.51
N ILE A 109 34.32 -9.75 67.65
CA ILE A 109 33.52 -9.65 68.87
C ILE A 109 33.50 -8.22 69.38
N ASN A 110 32.31 -7.71 69.66
CA ASN A 110 32.12 -6.45 70.36
C ASN A 110 31.25 -6.60 71.61
N LYS A 111 31.48 -5.73 72.59
CA LYS A 111 30.70 -5.61 73.81
C LYS A 111 29.95 -4.27 73.79
N CYS A 112 28.64 -4.30 74.00
CA CYS A 112 27.86 -3.10 74.29
C CYS A 112 27.00 -3.36 75.52
N TYR A 113 27.17 -2.54 76.56
CA TYR A 113 26.55 -2.78 77.86
C TYR A 113 26.89 -4.20 78.36
N SER A 114 25.90 -5.03 78.63
CA SER A 114 26.07 -6.39 79.14
C SER A 114 26.16 -7.46 78.05
N ASP A 115 26.14 -7.11 76.76
CA ASP A 115 26.02 -8.08 75.67
C ASP A 115 27.28 -8.13 74.81
N TYR A 116 27.74 -9.36 74.53
CA TYR A 116 28.80 -9.65 73.57
C TYR A 116 28.18 -10.14 72.27
N GLN A 117 28.43 -9.46 71.15
CA GLN A 117 28.01 -9.91 69.83
C GLN A 117 29.23 -10.41 69.05
N MET A 118 29.14 -11.66 68.60
CA MET A 118 30.14 -12.37 67.82
C MET A 118 29.64 -12.48 66.37
N HIS A 119 30.56 -12.42 65.41
CA HIS A 119 30.28 -12.57 63.98
C HIS A 119 31.20 -13.62 63.35
N TYR A 120 30.63 -14.51 62.53
CA TYR A 120 31.38 -15.51 61.78
C TYR A 120 30.89 -15.59 60.34
N ASP A 121 31.81 -15.52 59.37
CA ASP A 121 31.53 -15.87 57.98
C ASP A 121 31.72 -17.38 57.78
N ILE A 122 30.63 -18.08 57.51
CA ILE A 122 30.62 -19.54 57.26
C ILE A 122 30.40 -19.90 55.80
N THR A 123 30.46 -18.92 54.88
CA THR A 123 30.13 -19.08 53.44
C THR A 123 30.82 -20.30 52.83
N ASN A 124 32.14 -20.40 53.02
CA ASN A 124 32.92 -21.50 52.46
C ASN A 124 32.62 -22.86 53.13
N SER A 125 32.19 -22.86 54.39
CA SER A 125 31.88 -24.08 55.14
C SER A 125 30.57 -24.73 54.70
N ILE A 126 29.68 -23.97 54.07
CA ILE A 126 28.37 -24.46 53.63
C ILE A 126 28.19 -24.45 52.10
N LYS A 127 29.20 -24.00 51.36
CA LYS A 127 29.15 -23.96 49.89
C LYS A 127 28.93 -25.36 49.30
N GLY A 128 27.96 -25.47 48.39
CA GLY A 128 27.59 -26.75 47.75
C GLY A 128 26.73 -27.68 48.61
N LEU A 129 26.20 -27.20 49.74
CA LEU A 129 25.27 -27.95 50.60
C LEU A 129 23.79 -27.58 50.33
N ASN A 130 23.45 -27.11 49.14
CA ASN A 130 22.07 -26.79 48.78
C ASN A 130 21.17 -28.04 48.91
N GLY A 131 19.96 -27.86 49.45
CA GLY A 131 19.06 -28.95 49.80
C GLY A 131 19.46 -29.74 51.06
N SER A 132 20.47 -29.30 51.83
CA SER A 132 20.90 -29.93 53.08
C SER A 132 20.62 -29.05 54.30
N SER A 133 20.57 -29.68 55.49
CA SER A 133 20.40 -28.98 56.76
C SER A 133 21.75 -28.64 57.41
N ILE A 134 21.85 -27.46 58.00
CA ILE A 134 22.96 -27.03 58.86
C ILE A 134 22.45 -26.71 60.26
N THR A 135 23.31 -26.84 61.27
CA THR A 135 22.98 -26.43 62.64
C THR A 135 24.15 -25.69 63.27
N ILE A 136 23.90 -24.45 63.69
CA ILE A 136 24.83 -23.64 64.48
C ILE A 136 24.50 -23.91 65.95
N LYS A 137 25.49 -24.38 66.71
CA LYS A 137 25.38 -24.61 68.15
C LYS A 137 26.27 -23.67 68.90
N VAL A 138 25.77 -23.17 70.03
CA VAL A 138 26.49 -22.28 70.92
C VAL A 138 26.38 -22.80 72.34
N ASP A 139 27.52 -23.00 72.99
CA ASP A 139 27.62 -23.38 74.39
C ASP A 139 28.47 -22.35 75.13
N THR A 140 27.95 -21.82 76.22
CA THR A 140 28.64 -20.85 77.07
C THR A 140 28.96 -21.44 78.43
N PHE A 141 30.11 -21.09 78.97
CA PHE A 141 30.58 -21.60 80.24
C PHE A 141 31.34 -20.54 81.03
N LYS A 142 31.41 -20.75 82.33
CA LYS A 142 32.00 -19.80 83.27
C LYS A 142 33.50 -19.59 82.98
N MET A 143 33.90 -18.32 82.95
CA MET A 143 35.29 -17.91 82.95
C MET A 143 35.85 -17.90 84.38
N GLU A 144 37.11 -18.32 84.54
CA GLU A 144 37.78 -18.32 85.83
C GLU A 144 37.85 -16.89 86.41
N ASN A 145 37.66 -16.75 87.74
CA ASN A 145 37.70 -15.46 88.45
C ASN A 145 36.69 -14.39 88.01
N LYS A 146 35.62 -14.76 87.29
CA LYS A 146 34.52 -13.86 86.91
C LYS A 146 33.15 -14.38 87.36
N SER A 147 32.19 -13.48 87.52
CA SER A 147 30.77 -13.83 87.60
C SER A 147 30.26 -14.30 86.24
N PHE A 148 29.24 -15.16 86.23
CA PHE A 148 28.75 -15.81 85.01
C PHE A 148 27.22 -15.71 84.92
N ASP A 149 26.74 -15.29 83.76
CA ASP A 149 25.34 -15.44 83.34
C ASP A 149 25.30 -16.27 82.05
N GLY A 150 25.95 -15.80 80.99
CA GLY A 150 26.23 -16.57 79.78
C GLY A 150 25.02 -16.86 78.89
N LYS A 151 23.81 -16.38 79.22
CA LYS A 151 22.62 -16.68 78.42
C LYS A 151 22.78 -16.17 76.98
N ILE A 152 22.44 -17.02 76.02
CA ILE A 152 22.47 -16.70 74.59
C ILE A 152 21.17 -15.96 74.24
N LYS A 153 21.28 -14.69 73.87
CA LYS A 153 20.15 -13.84 73.47
C LYS A 153 19.77 -14.03 72.02
N LEU A 154 20.72 -14.33 71.15
CA LEU A 154 20.48 -14.45 69.72
C LEU A 154 21.47 -15.43 69.11
N ILE A 155 20.96 -16.31 68.26
CA ILE A 155 21.73 -16.94 67.19
C ILE A 155 21.01 -16.56 65.91
N ALA A 156 21.71 -15.94 64.96
CA ALA A 156 21.18 -15.49 63.69
C ALA A 156 22.04 -16.00 62.53
N LEU A 157 21.40 -16.35 61.43
CA LEU A 157 22.02 -16.67 60.14
C LEU A 157 21.43 -15.74 59.08
N ILE A 158 22.30 -15.04 58.35
CA ILE A 158 21.96 -14.32 57.13
C ILE A 158 22.60 -15.04 55.96
N LEU A 159 21.80 -15.61 55.05
CA LEU A 159 22.25 -16.37 53.89
C LEU A 159 21.77 -15.69 52.61
N ALA A 160 22.71 -15.21 51.79
CA ALA A 160 22.43 -14.69 50.45
C ALA A 160 22.91 -15.70 49.38
N TYR A 161 22.08 -16.00 48.40
CA TYR A 161 22.40 -16.98 47.36
C TYR A 161 21.78 -16.65 46.01
N ASP A 162 22.42 -17.13 44.94
CA ASP A 162 21.84 -17.17 43.61
C ASP A 162 21.16 -18.51 43.36
N ASP A 163 19.97 -18.44 42.77
CA ASP A 163 19.24 -19.61 42.29
C ASP A 163 19.47 -19.91 40.80
N GLY A 164 20.17 -19.01 40.10
CA GLY A 164 20.50 -19.09 38.68
C GLY A 164 19.36 -18.73 37.73
N ASP A 165 18.36 -17.99 38.19
CA ASP A 165 17.35 -17.36 37.35
C ASP A 165 17.83 -15.99 36.81
N SER A 166 16.94 -15.10 36.38
CA SER A 166 17.27 -13.77 35.81
C SER A 166 16.79 -12.60 36.65
N ASP A 167 16.17 -12.86 37.80
CA ASP A 167 15.80 -11.80 38.71
C ASP A 167 17.03 -11.26 39.45
N VAL A 168 16.83 -10.15 40.14
CA VAL A 168 17.87 -9.49 40.93
C VAL A 168 17.23 -9.03 42.22
N ILE A 169 17.86 -9.32 43.34
CA ILE A 169 17.47 -8.85 44.66
C ILE A 169 18.64 -8.06 45.20
N ASN A 170 18.44 -6.76 45.37
CA ASN A 170 19.41 -5.89 46.02
C ASN A 170 19.21 -6.00 47.53
N TYR A 171 20.29 -6.11 48.28
CA TYR A 171 20.18 -6.20 49.74
C TYR A 171 21.25 -5.42 50.47
N TRP A 172 20.92 -5.01 51.69
CA TRP A 172 21.81 -4.32 52.63
C TRP A 172 21.66 -4.98 54.01
N VAL A 173 22.79 -5.28 54.65
CA VAL A 173 22.84 -5.86 55.99
C VAL A 173 23.61 -4.95 56.94
N ASP A 174 22.91 -4.50 57.97
CA ASP A 174 23.43 -3.64 59.03
C ASP A 174 23.42 -4.46 60.32
N ALA A 175 24.59 -4.94 60.74
CA ALA A 175 24.72 -5.91 61.83
C ALA A 175 25.81 -5.49 62.83
N THR A 176 25.43 -4.63 63.78
CA THR A 176 26.23 -4.20 64.93
C THR A 176 25.33 -3.93 66.13
N GLN A 177 25.89 -3.74 67.32
CA GLN A 177 25.10 -3.41 68.52
C GLN A 177 24.88 -1.91 68.65
N LYS A 178 23.64 -1.45 68.59
CA LYS A 178 23.31 -0.04 68.86
C LYS A 178 22.24 0.09 69.93
N TRP A 179 22.69 0.44 71.14
CA TRP A 179 21.81 0.73 72.27
C TRP A 179 21.44 2.21 72.31
N THR A 180 20.18 2.52 72.61
CA THR A 180 19.68 3.89 72.71
C THR A 180 18.53 4.04 73.71
N LYS A 181 18.45 5.22 74.32
CA LYS A 181 17.26 5.72 75.06
C LYS A 181 16.43 6.69 74.24
N THR A 182 16.97 7.18 73.12
CA THR A 182 16.34 8.09 72.17
C THR A 182 16.11 7.35 70.85
N ASN A 183 16.08 8.07 69.73
CA ASN A 183 15.96 7.46 68.41
C ASN A 183 17.34 7.06 67.88
N VAL A 184 17.36 6.11 66.96
CA VAL A 184 18.52 5.78 66.14
C VAL A 184 18.12 5.67 64.69
N THR A 185 18.98 6.11 63.79
CA THR A 185 18.75 6.05 62.34
C THR A 185 19.66 5.00 61.73
N THR A 186 19.14 4.28 60.74
CA THR A 186 19.89 3.37 59.86
C THR A 186 19.64 3.82 58.43
N ILE A 187 20.70 3.98 57.63
CA ILE A 187 20.61 4.50 56.25
C ILE A 187 21.04 3.40 55.29
N PHE A 188 20.10 2.95 54.45
CA PHE A 188 20.37 2.04 53.34
C PHE A 188 20.61 2.83 52.05
N ASN A 189 21.74 2.58 51.38
CA ASN A 189 22.16 3.31 50.17
C ASN A 189 21.37 2.89 48.92
N THR A 190 20.09 3.27 48.88
CA THR A 190 19.12 2.90 47.84
C THR A 190 18.87 3.98 46.79
N GLU A 191 19.54 5.14 46.87
CA GLU A 191 19.34 6.29 45.97
C GLU A 191 19.49 5.95 44.48
N LYS A 192 20.30 4.94 44.15
CA LYS A 192 20.57 4.51 42.77
C LYS A 192 19.48 3.59 42.22
N LEU A 193 18.61 3.05 43.08
CA LEU A 193 17.49 2.22 42.65
C LEU A 193 16.41 3.11 42.07
N SER A 194 15.95 2.76 40.88
CA SER A 194 15.04 3.60 40.11
C SER A 194 13.79 2.86 39.61
N ASN A 195 13.80 1.53 39.69
CA ASN A 195 12.77 0.62 39.19
C ASN A 195 12.31 -0.33 40.30
N ILE A 196 11.73 0.17 41.39
CA ILE A 196 11.39 -0.66 42.57
C ILE A 196 10.07 -1.42 42.35
N ASN A 197 10.12 -2.75 42.40
CA ASN A 197 8.94 -3.61 42.40
C ASN A 197 8.44 -3.83 43.84
N GLY A 198 9.32 -4.33 44.71
CA GLY A 198 9.00 -4.60 46.11
C GLY A 198 10.19 -4.41 47.05
N ALA A 199 9.93 -4.21 48.34
CA ALA A 199 10.95 -4.05 49.37
C ALA A 199 10.53 -4.66 50.72
N ASN A 200 11.40 -5.47 51.32
CA ASN A 200 11.19 -6.08 52.61
C ASN A 200 12.27 -5.61 53.60
N LEU A 201 11.83 -5.14 54.77
CA LEU A 201 12.71 -4.67 55.84
C LEU A 201 12.57 -5.58 57.06
N ILE A 202 13.70 -6.10 57.55
CA ILE A 202 13.79 -6.90 58.76
C ILE A 202 14.56 -6.12 59.81
N ASN A 203 14.09 -6.18 61.07
CA ASN A 203 14.78 -5.61 62.22
C ASN A 203 14.81 -6.61 63.38
N VAL A 204 15.96 -6.73 64.06
CA VAL A 204 16.10 -7.51 65.28
C VAL A 204 16.64 -6.62 66.39
N ALA A 205 15.92 -6.58 67.51
CA ALA A 205 16.31 -5.83 68.69
C ALA A 205 16.42 -6.73 69.92
N LEU A 206 17.43 -6.49 70.76
CA LEU A 206 17.66 -7.25 71.99
C LEU A 206 17.29 -6.43 73.23
N SER A 207 16.00 -6.22 73.44
CA SER A 207 15.45 -5.36 74.51
C SER A 207 14.17 -5.93 75.10
N SER A 208 13.85 -5.52 76.34
CA SER A 208 12.70 -6.05 77.09
C SER A 208 11.35 -5.63 76.53
N GLY A 209 11.33 -4.62 75.65
CA GLY A 209 10.17 -4.23 74.86
C GLY A 209 10.60 -3.90 73.44
N ASP A 210 9.62 -3.87 72.54
CA ASP A 210 9.82 -3.49 71.14
C ASP A 210 9.91 -1.97 70.96
N GLY A 211 10.43 -1.55 69.81
CA GLY A 211 10.49 -0.17 69.37
C GLY A 211 9.26 0.27 68.59
N SER A 212 9.22 1.56 68.25
CA SER A 212 8.38 2.08 67.15
C SER A 212 9.29 2.53 66.03
N PHE A 213 8.89 2.30 64.79
CA PHE A 213 9.75 2.47 63.64
C PHE A 213 9.15 3.48 62.65
N LYS A 214 10.02 4.22 61.97
CA LYS A 214 9.65 5.01 60.78
C LYS A 214 10.54 4.64 59.61
N VAL A 215 9.96 4.57 58.42
CA VAL A 215 10.69 4.48 57.15
C VAL A 215 10.51 5.80 56.40
N ASN A 216 11.62 6.43 56.01
CA ASN A 216 11.61 7.68 55.25
C ASN A 216 10.73 8.80 55.87
N GLY A 217 10.70 8.86 57.20
CA GLY A 217 9.94 9.83 58.00
C GLY A 217 8.50 9.41 58.34
N GLU A 218 8.01 8.31 57.79
CA GLU A 218 6.64 7.81 57.96
C GLU A 218 6.59 6.64 58.95
N ILE A 219 5.65 6.68 59.90
CA ILE A 219 5.46 5.58 60.86
C ILE A 219 5.06 4.31 60.09
N ILE A 220 5.78 3.21 60.33
CA ILE A 220 5.38 1.89 59.86
C ILE A 220 4.54 1.21 60.93
N GLY A 221 3.45 0.57 60.52
CA GLY A 221 2.53 -0.13 61.42
C GLY A 221 3.12 -1.45 61.92
N ASP A 222 2.23 -2.32 62.41
CA ASP A 222 2.62 -3.65 62.89
C ASP A 222 3.34 -4.46 61.79
N PRO A 223 4.39 -5.21 62.12
CA PRO A 223 5.11 -6.04 61.17
C PRO A 223 4.21 -7.16 60.62
N ILE A 224 4.49 -7.58 59.39
CA ILE A 224 3.86 -8.77 58.79
C ILE A 224 4.31 -10.05 59.49
N VAL A 225 5.50 -10.04 60.09
CA VAL A 225 6.01 -11.10 60.97
C VAL A 225 6.59 -10.47 62.23
N HIS A 226 6.02 -10.83 63.38
CA HIS A 226 6.54 -10.48 64.70
C HIS A 226 6.91 -11.75 65.46
N ASP A 227 8.09 -11.77 66.06
CA ASP A 227 8.46 -12.78 67.05
C ASP A 227 9.15 -12.10 68.24
N SER A 228 8.83 -12.53 69.46
CA SER A 228 9.34 -11.89 70.68
C SER A 228 9.70 -12.91 71.75
N GLY A 229 10.70 -12.58 72.54
CA GLY A 229 11.25 -13.45 73.57
C GLY A 229 11.91 -12.66 74.69
N ASN A 230 12.72 -13.35 75.49
CA ASN A 230 13.43 -12.69 76.58
C ASN A 230 14.50 -11.77 76.00
N TYR A 231 14.27 -10.46 76.13
CA TYR A 231 15.12 -9.43 75.58
C TYR A 231 15.40 -9.63 74.09
N TYR A 232 14.37 -9.98 73.31
CA TYR A 232 14.44 -10.25 71.88
C TYR A 232 13.15 -9.85 71.19
N GLN A 233 13.28 -9.15 70.06
CA GLN A 233 12.21 -8.70 69.17
C GLN A 233 12.69 -8.90 67.73
N TYR A 234 11.88 -9.57 66.91
CA TYR A 234 12.06 -9.70 65.48
C TYR A 234 10.86 -9.09 64.79
N ASN A 235 11.13 -8.23 63.82
CA ASN A 235 10.13 -7.56 63.01
C ASN A 235 10.48 -7.72 61.53
N SER A 236 9.48 -8.02 60.70
CA SER A 236 9.60 -7.96 59.25
C SER A 236 8.42 -7.17 58.67
N TRP A 237 8.69 -6.26 57.74
CA TRP A 237 7.69 -5.42 57.07
C TRP A 237 7.83 -5.50 55.55
N ASP A 238 6.70 -5.45 54.84
CA ASP A 238 6.68 -4.98 53.46
C ASP A 238 6.66 -3.43 53.49
N ILE A 239 7.69 -2.82 52.90
CA ILE A 239 7.87 -1.36 52.85
C ILE A 239 7.88 -0.84 51.40
N SER A 240 7.40 -1.64 50.45
CA SER A 240 7.40 -1.33 49.02
C SER A 240 6.80 0.04 48.72
N ASP A 241 5.72 0.41 49.41
CA ASP A 241 5.00 1.67 49.26
C ASP A 241 5.72 2.90 49.86
N LYS A 242 6.76 2.68 50.68
CA LYS A 242 7.52 3.76 51.37
C LYS A 242 8.88 4.01 50.78
N MET A 243 9.30 3.22 49.80
CA MET A 243 10.54 3.42 49.09
C MET A 243 10.46 4.69 48.21
N LYS A 244 11.48 5.54 48.28
CA LYS A 244 11.53 6.81 47.54
C LYS A 244 12.61 6.75 46.45
N LYS A 245 12.21 6.98 45.20
CA LYS A 245 13.15 7.03 44.06
C LYS A 245 14.17 8.15 44.25
N GLY A 246 15.43 7.87 43.96
CA GLY A 246 16.50 8.88 44.00
C GLY A 246 16.89 9.33 45.41
N GLN A 247 16.47 8.61 46.45
CA GLN A 247 16.78 8.89 47.85
C GLN A 247 17.20 7.59 48.55
N ASN A 248 18.11 7.70 49.52
CA ASN A 248 18.42 6.59 50.41
C ASN A 248 17.23 6.28 51.32
N THR A 249 17.11 5.01 51.71
CA THR A 249 16.05 4.55 52.61
C THR A 249 16.52 4.69 54.05
N GLU A 250 15.80 5.48 54.84
CA GLU A 250 16.09 5.70 56.25
C GLU A 250 15.14 4.91 57.14
N LEU A 251 15.68 4.10 58.04
CA LEU A 251 14.94 3.47 59.14
C LEU A 251 15.25 4.20 60.44
N LEU A 252 14.25 4.86 61.03
CA LEU A 252 14.33 5.43 62.37
C LEU A 252 13.73 4.45 63.38
N SER A 253 14.54 3.90 64.28
CA SER A 253 14.06 3.10 65.41
C SER A 253 13.94 3.96 66.67
N MET A 254 12.77 3.94 67.29
CA MET A 254 12.41 4.78 68.43
C MET A 254 12.07 3.91 69.64
N ASN A 255 12.45 4.37 70.82
CA ASN A 255 12.07 3.72 72.08
C ASN A 255 10.67 4.17 72.51
N VAL A 256 9.81 3.22 72.88
CA VAL A 256 8.42 3.48 73.30
C VAL A 256 8.14 3.23 74.79
N GLY A 257 9.13 2.84 75.59
CA GLY A 257 8.93 2.51 77.00
C GLY A 257 8.90 3.72 77.94
N SER A 258 7.98 3.74 78.91
CA SER A 258 7.98 4.70 80.01
C SER A 258 8.64 4.11 81.27
N GLY A 259 9.88 4.52 81.56
CA GLY A 259 10.60 4.12 82.77
C GLY A 259 12.10 4.40 82.69
N SER A 260 12.79 4.47 83.84
CA SER A 260 14.24 4.76 83.93
C SER A 260 15.15 3.72 83.24
N TYR A 261 14.60 2.55 82.92
CA TYR A 261 15.27 1.42 82.26
C TYR A 261 14.79 1.14 80.83
N ALA A 262 13.87 1.94 80.27
CA ALA A 262 13.44 1.76 78.90
C ALA A 262 14.60 2.03 77.93
N SER A 263 14.99 1.04 77.13
CA SER A 263 16.03 1.16 76.09
C SER A 263 15.70 0.27 74.91
N LEU A 264 16.15 0.65 73.72
CA LEU A 264 16.14 -0.20 72.53
C LEU A 264 17.59 -0.53 72.16
N LYS A 265 17.87 -1.80 71.87
CA LYS A 265 19.15 -2.26 71.34
C LYS A 265 18.91 -2.94 70.00
N ASN A 266 19.10 -2.21 68.92
CA ASN A 266 19.04 -2.78 67.58
C ASN A 266 20.36 -3.51 67.29
N VAL A 267 20.27 -4.75 66.78
CA VAL A 267 21.44 -5.62 66.52
C VAL A 267 21.55 -6.11 65.08
N LEU A 268 20.45 -6.04 64.33
CA LEU A 268 20.40 -6.43 62.93
C LEU A 268 19.29 -5.66 62.22
N SER A 269 19.59 -5.06 61.07
CA SER A 269 18.60 -4.55 60.14
C SER A 269 18.96 -5.00 58.73
N VAL A 270 18.01 -5.59 58.00
CA VAL A 270 18.23 -6.09 56.63
C VAL A 270 17.17 -5.53 55.72
N LEU A 271 17.58 -4.85 54.66
CA LEU A 271 16.69 -4.38 53.60
C LEU A 271 16.91 -5.21 52.35
N LYS A 272 15.82 -5.74 51.76
CA LYS A 272 15.79 -6.43 50.47
C LYS A 272 14.94 -5.62 49.51
N VAL A 273 15.39 -5.41 48.27
CA VAL A 273 14.68 -4.64 47.24
C VAL A 273 14.73 -5.36 45.90
N ASN A 274 13.55 -5.67 45.37
CA ASN A 274 13.37 -6.30 44.07
C ASN A 274 13.08 -5.22 43.03
N PRO A 275 13.82 -5.15 41.92
CA PRO A 275 13.51 -4.27 40.82
C PRO A 275 12.35 -4.82 39.97
N ILE A 276 11.76 -3.96 39.15
CA ILE A 276 10.73 -4.31 38.17
C ILE A 276 11.34 -5.18 37.09
N LYS A 277 10.75 -6.34 36.88
CA LYS A 277 11.06 -7.26 35.80
C LYS A 277 10.06 -7.05 34.66
N ALA A 278 10.55 -6.52 33.54
CA ALA A 278 9.77 -6.37 32.32
C ALA A 278 10.50 -7.00 31.14
N ASN A 279 9.76 -7.65 30.25
CA ASN A 279 10.26 -8.16 28.98
C ASN A 279 9.49 -7.53 27.83
N VAL A 280 10.20 -7.18 26.77
CA VAL A 280 9.61 -6.66 25.54
C VAL A 280 10.20 -7.35 24.33
N SER A 281 9.36 -7.54 23.31
CA SER A 281 9.78 -8.00 21.99
C SER A 281 9.02 -7.23 20.93
N LEU A 282 9.59 -7.14 19.73
CA LEU A 282 8.99 -6.40 18.62
C LEU A 282 9.09 -7.16 17.29
N ALA A 283 8.11 -6.98 16.43
CA ALA A 283 8.03 -7.56 15.10
C ALA A 283 7.50 -6.54 14.08
N THR A 284 8.06 -6.57 12.89
CA THR A 284 7.58 -5.82 11.72
C THR A 284 6.36 -6.50 11.09
N GLU A 285 5.57 -5.75 10.32
CA GLU A 285 4.38 -6.26 9.58
C GLU A 285 4.66 -7.51 8.74
N TYR A 286 5.77 -7.50 8.01
CA TYR A 286 6.33 -8.67 7.38
C TYR A 286 7.65 -9.01 8.04
N ALA A 287 7.94 -10.31 8.20
CA ALA A 287 9.12 -10.77 8.89
C ALA A 287 10.40 -10.12 8.35
N ASP A 288 11.12 -9.44 9.25
CA ASP A 288 12.42 -8.82 9.00
C ASP A 288 12.43 -7.80 7.85
N THR A 289 11.42 -6.92 7.76
CA THR A 289 11.35 -5.91 6.69
C THR A 289 10.65 -4.63 7.14
N CYS A 290 11.20 -3.48 6.72
CA CYS A 290 10.54 -2.18 6.71
C CYS A 290 10.07 -1.86 5.28
N TYR A 291 8.83 -1.42 5.11
CA TYR A 291 8.30 -1.00 3.81
C TYR A 291 8.79 0.39 3.43
N ALA A 292 9.27 0.53 2.20
CA ALA A 292 9.45 1.82 1.52
C ALA A 292 8.13 2.34 0.94
N GLY A 293 8.06 3.64 0.67
CA GLY A 293 6.93 4.33 0.06
C GLY A 293 5.73 4.54 0.97
N THR A 294 5.78 4.06 2.22
CA THR A 294 4.65 4.14 3.16
C THR A 294 5.12 4.14 4.62
N ASN A 295 4.20 4.41 5.54
CA ASN A 295 4.43 4.25 6.98
C ASN A 295 4.63 2.78 7.34
N ASN A 296 5.01 2.44 8.58
CA ASN A 296 5.23 1.05 9.01
C ASN A 296 4.55 0.79 10.36
N THR A 297 3.94 -0.38 10.54
CA THR A 297 3.38 -0.79 11.83
C THR A 297 4.28 -1.82 12.49
N ILE A 298 4.60 -1.59 13.77
CA ILE A 298 5.43 -2.47 14.60
C ILE A 298 4.53 -3.10 15.66
N SER A 299 4.46 -4.43 15.67
CA SER A 299 3.85 -5.19 16.74
C SER A 299 4.82 -5.25 17.92
N ILE A 300 4.34 -4.90 19.10
CA ILE A 300 5.12 -4.86 20.33
C ILE A 300 4.41 -5.75 21.33
N ASN A 301 5.16 -6.66 21.91
CA ASN A 301 4.70 -7.58 22.93
C ASN A 301 5.46 -7.30 24.22
N VAL A 302 4.72 -6.98 25.29
CA VAL A 302 5.27 -6.56 26.58
C VAL A 302 4.59 -7.32 27.73
N ILE A 303 5.39 -7.64 28.74
CA ILE A 303 4.99 -8.27 30.01
C ILE A 303 5.80 -7.63 31.14
N SER A 304 5.19 -7.41 32.31
CA SER A 304 5.89 -6.95 33.51
C SER A 304 5.37 -7.67 34.74
N ASP A 305 6.20 -7.92 35.74
CA ASP A 305 5.78 -8.47 37.04
C ASP A 305 4.90 -7.52 37.89
N LYS A 306 4.82 -6.24 37.53
CA LYS A 306 4.08 -5.22 38.27
C LYS A 306 2.87 -4.72 37.47
N LYS A 307 1.71 -4.76 38.12
CA LYS A 307 0.46 -4.20 37.60
C LYS A 307 0.45 -2.69 37.82
N GLU A 308 0.73 -1.92 36.77
CA GLU A 308 0.77 -0.46 36.83
C GLU A 308 0.82 0.15 35.43
N LYS A 309 0.87 1.49 35.35
CA LYS A 309 1.04 2.23 34.10
C LYS A 309 2.50 2.30 33.64
N TYR A 310 2.72 2.08 32.34
CA TYR A 310 4.01 2.12 31.65
C TYR A 310 3.93 3.03 30.42
N SER A 311 5.08 3.61 30.04
CA SER A 311 5.26 4.29 28.75
C SER A 311 6.04 3.39 27.78
N ILE A 312 5.53 3.21 26.57
CA ILE A 312 6.14 2.44 25.50
C ILE A 312 6.59 3.41 24.42
N GLU A 313 7.89 3.48 24.17
CA GLU A 313 8.48 4.33 23.13
C GLU A 313 8.99 3.47 21.97
N LEU A 314 8.51 3.73 20.77
CA LEU A 314 9.07 3.19 19.52
C LEU A 314 10.04 4.21 18.93
N LEU A 315 11.26 3.75 18.67
CA LEU A 315 12.31 4.51 18.02
C LEU A 315 12.68 3.89 16.68
N ALA A 316 13.03 4.73 15.72
CA ALA A 316 13.69 4.34 14.47
C ALA A 316 15.01 5.10 14.35
N ASP A 317 16.12 4.37 14.21
CA ASP A 317 17.47 4.92 14.08
C ASP A 317 17.84 5.92 15.20
N GLY A 318 17.39 5.61 16.43
CA GLY A 318 17.64 6.41 17.63
C GLY A 318 16.68 7.58 17.85
N ASN A 319 15.76 7.85 16.92
CA ASN A 319 14.75 8.91 17.06
C ASN A 319 13.41 8.31 17.50
N VAL A 320 12.76 8.91 18.50
CA VAL A 320 11.40 8.51 18.89
C VAL A 320 10.43 8.85 17.75
N VAL A 321 9.78 7.83 17.20
CA VAL A 321 8.80 7.96 16.10
C VAL A 321 7.36 7.78 16.56
N ASN A 322 7.16 7.08 17.69
CA ASN A 322 5.84 6.92 18.32
C ASN A 322 6.00 6.61 19.82
N SER A 323 5.00 6.96 20.63
CA SER A 323 4.92 6.52 22.02
C SER A 323 3.48 6.41 22.48
N THR A 324 3.24 5.54 23.45
CA THR A 324 1.93 5.40 24.11
C THR A 324 2.10 5.06 25.58
N GLU A 325 1.11 5.38 26.39
CA GLU A 325 0.98 4.85 27.74
C GLU A 325 0.00 3.68 27.76
N ILE A 326 0.30 2.65 28.56
CA ILE A 326 -0.56 1.47 28.75
C ILE A 326 -0.53 1.04 30.22
N GLU A 327 -1.64 0.50 30.70
CA GLU A 327 -1.69 -0.20 31.99
C GLU A 327 -1.40 -1.69 31.72
N LEU A 328 -0.35 -2.22 32.36
CA LEU A 328 -0.02 -3.64 32.31
C LEU A 328 -0.69 -4.36 33.47
N ASP A 329 -1.21 -5.55 33.24
CA ASP A 329 -1.96 -6.33 34.24
C ASP A 329 -1.07 -7.37 34.95
N GLY A 330 0.15 -6.96 35.33
CA GLY A 330 1.17 -7.88 35.85
C GLY A 330 1.65 -8.86 34.78
N GLU A 331 1.87 -10.13 35.16
CA GLU A 331 2.49 -11.17 34.32
C GLU A 331 1.66 -11.56 33.07
N ASN A 332 0.57 -10.85 32.78
CA ASN A 332 -0.22 -11.03 31.58
C ASN A 332 0.42 -10.34 30.36
N GLN A 333 0.53 -11.10 29.27
CA GLN A 333 1.04 -10.62 28.00
C GLN A 333 0.13 -9.54 27.40
N THR A 334 0.70 -8.40 27.00
CA THR A 334 0.00 -7.34 26.26
C THR A 334 0.64 -7.13 24.89
N ILE A 335 -0.18 -7.16 23.83
CA ILE A 335 0.23 -6.89 22.46
C ILE A 335 -0.35 -5.55 22.02
N LEU A 336 0.49 -4.65 21.52
CA LEU A 336 0.09 -3.37 20.94
C LEU A 336 0.74 -3.17 19.57
N PHE A 337 0.20 -2.22 18.81
CA PHE A 337 0.71 -1.84 17.49
C PHE A 337 1.04 -0.35 17.47
N LEU A 338 2.30 -0.01 17.22
CA LEU A 338 2.73 1.37 17.06
C LEU A 338 3.17 1.64 15.62
N THR A 339 2.88 2.83 15.11
CA THR A 339 3.18 3.22 13.73
C THR A 339 4.42 4.10 13.69
N ASP A 340 5.42 3.71 12.90
CA ASP A 340 6.45 4.62 12.39
C ASP A 340 5.86 5.38 11.17
N PRO A 341 5.60 6.70 11.28
CA PRO A 341 5.04 7.48 10.18
C PRO A 341 6.05 7.81 9.08
N THR A 342 7.33 7.49 9.27
CA THR A 342 8.40 7.84 8.32
C THR A 342 8.21 7.12 6.99
N VAL A 343 7.98 7.89 5.93
CA VAL A 343 7.93 7.40 4.55
C VAL A 343 9.35 7.42 3.97
N ARG A 344 9.88 6.25 3.64
CA ARG A 344 11.21 6.08 3.03
C ARG A 344 11.08 5.99 1.51
N GLU A 345 12.03 6.53 0.76
CA GLU A 345 11.97 6.55 -0.71
C GLU A 345 12.01 5.13 -1.32
N VAL A 346 11.40 4.97 -2.50
CA VAL A 346 11.42 3.73 -3.28
C VAL A 346 12.45 3.89 -4.41
N ASP A 347 13.55 3.15 -4.33
CA ASP A 347 14.64 3.16 -5.31
C ASP A 347 15.26 1.77 -5.52
N ASP A 348 16.38 1.68 -6.24
CA ASP A 348 17.08 0.43 -6.50
C ASP A 348 17.60 -0.27 -5.24
N SER A 349 17.94 0.51 -4.20
CA SER A 349 18.33 -0.02 -2.89
C SER A 349 17.17 -0.68 -2.15
N THR A 350 15.92 -0.53 -2.61
CA THR A 350 14.76 -1.18 -2.00
C THR A 350 14.36 -2.50 -2.67
N VAL A 351 15.12 -2.95 -3.67
CA VAL A 351 14.96 -4.26 -4.32
C VAL A 351 15.57 -5.35 -3.44
N ASN A 352 14.81 -6.40 -3.14
CA ASN A 352 15.26 -7.49 -2.27
C ASN A 352 16.48 -8.22 -2.83
N GLY A 353 17.54 -8.28 -2.03
CA GLY A 353 18.83 -8.84 -2.41
C GLY A 353 19.82 -7.83 -3.00
N ALA A 354 19.43 -6.56 -3.14
CA ALA A 354 20.35 -5.46 -3.39
C ALA A 354 21.11 -5.04 -2.11
N ASP A 355 21.91 -3.97 -2.18
CA ASP A 355 22.54 -3.36 -1.01
C ASP A 355 21.51 -2.52 -0.23
N ASN A 356 20.63 -3.20 0.49
CA ASN A 356 19.47 -2.56 1.10
C ASN A 356 19.86 -1.65 2.28
N VAL A 357 19.36 -0.41 2.25
CA VAL A 357 19.37 0.48 3.43
C VAL A 357 18.64 -0.23 4.58
N LYS A 358 19.11 -0.05 5.80
CA LYS A 358 18.53 -0.68 7.00
C LYS A 358 18.00 0.37 7.95
N VAL A 359 16.95 0.02 8.68
CA VAL A 359 16.43 0.77 9.83
C VAL A 359 16.61 -0.08 11.09
N ASN A 360 17.06 0.54 12.17
CA ASN A 360 17.06 -0.05 13.49
C ASN A 360 15.84 0.40 14.29
N TYR A 361 14.84 -0.48 14.43
CA TYR A 361 13.74 -0.27 15.34
C TYR A 361 14.16 -0.62 16.77
N MET A 362 13.82 0.23 17.73
CA MET A 362 14.00 -0.03 19.16
C MET A 362 12.71 0.29 19.89
N VAL A 363 12.36 -0.54 20.86
CA VAL A 363 11.26 -0.28 21.78
C VAL A 363 11.82 -0.19 23.18
N ASN A 364 11.52 0.89 23.88
CA ASN A 364 11.79 1.06 25.29
C ASN A 364 10.49 0.97 26.09
N VAL A 365 10.49 0.13 27.12
CA VAL A 365 9.45 0.08 28.15
C VAL A 365 9.94 0.88 29.33
N ARG A 366 9.18 1.92 29.70
CA ARG A 366 9.52 2.81 30.80
C ARG A 366 8.52 2.73 31.94
N PHE A 367 9.05 2.71 33.14
CA PHE A 367 8.30 2.90 34.39
C PHE A 367 8.86 4.13 35.10
N ASN A 368 8.02 5.12 35.39
CA ASN A 368 8.42 6.39 36.02
C ASN A 368 9.68 7.00 35.36
N ASP A 369 9.66 7.14 34.03
CA ASP A 369 10.72 7.67 33.15
C ASP A 369 12.01 6.83 33.03
N VAL A 370 12.10 5.70 33.72
CA VAL A 370 13.26 4.80 33.70
C VAL A 370 12.99 3.67 32.72
N VAL A 371 13.96 3.37 31.84
CA VAL A 371 13.87 2.20 30.97
C VAL A 371 14.05 0.93 31.80
N VAL A 372 12.99 0.13 31.91
CA VAL A 372 12.98 -1.16 32.63
C VAL A 372 13.11 -2.35 31.70
N SER A 373 12.84 -2.17 30.41
CA SER A 373 13.08 -3.17 29.38
C SER A 373 13.31 -2.51 28.03
N SER A 374 14.08 -3.16 27.16
CA SER A 374 14.24 -2.71 25.78
C SER A 374 14.42 -3.88 24.83
N ALA A 375 13.96 -3.71 23.59
CA ALA A 375 14.23 -4.63 22.49
C ALA A 375 14.58 -3.82 21.25
N ASN A 376 15.43 -4.39 20.39
CA ASN A 376 15.76 -3.78 19.11
C ASN A 376 15.75 -4.81 17.99
N LYS A 377 15.56 -4.31 16.76
CA LYS A 377 15.59 -5.11 15.54
C LYS A 377 16.01 -4.24 14.37
N THR A 378 17.12 -4.60 13.75
CA THR A 378 17.57 -3.99 12.50
C THR A 378 17.01 -4.77 11.31
N VAL A 379 16.33 -4.10 10.38
CA VAL A 379 15.70 -4.71 9.20
C VAL A 379 16.03 -3.93 7.91
N PRO A 380 16.11 -4.60 6.76
CA PRO A 380 16.21 -3.92 5.46
C PRO A 380 14.93 -3.14 5.13
N VAL A 381 15.11 -2.05 4.39
CA VAL A 381 14.06 -1.26 3.77
C VAL A 381 13.81 -1.81 2.37
N LEU A 382 12.60 -2.34 2.13
CA LEU A 382 12.20 -2.94 0.86
C LEU A 382 10.89 -2.32 0.38
N TYR A 383 10.72 -2.15 -0.93
CA TYR A 383 9.38 -1.87 -1.44
C TYR A 383 8.50 -3.12 -1.30
N ASN A 384 7.21 -2.93 -1.04
CA ASN A 384 6.25 -4.02 -0.95
C ASN A 384 5.40 -4.05 -2.22
N GLY A 385 5.76 -4.93 -3.16
CA GLY A 385 5.03 -5.10 -4.42
C GLY A 385 3.59 -5.54 -4.22
N ASN A 386 3.27 -6.19 -3.09
CA ASN A 386 1.89 -6.59 -2.79
C ASN A 386 0.93 -5.43 -2.55
N LEU A 387 1.43 -4.22 -2.28
CA LEU A 387 0.56 -3.04 -2.05
C LEU A 387 0.06 -2.43 -3.36
N GLY A 388 0.79 -2.64 -4.45
CA GLY A 388 0.53 -2.01 -5.73
C GLY A 388 1.82 -1.67 -6.46
N LYS A 389 1.76 -1.74 -7.79
CA LYS A 389 2.94 -1.53 -8.63
C LYS A 389 3.43 -0.09 -8.71
N ASP A 390 2.61 0.87 -8.31
CA ASP A 390 2.99 2.26 -8.13
C ASP A 390 4.03 2.45 -7.02
N LEU A 391 4.09 1.52 -6.07
CA LEU A 391 5.11 1.46 -5.02
C LEU A 391 6.29 0.53 -5.37
N SER A 392 6.36 -0.01 -6.59
CA SER A 392 7.44 -0.91 -7.01
C SER A 392 8.64 -0.18 -7.61
N TYR A 393 9.81 -0.84 -7.59
CA TYR A 393 10.99 -0.40 -8.34
C TYR A 393 11.50 -1.46 -9.32
N PRO A 394 11.77 -1.10 -10.60
CA PRO A 394 11.37 0.16 -11.22
C PRO A 394 9.85 0.26 -11.33
N SER A 395 9.30 1.46 -11.14
CA SER A 395 7.86 1.67 -11.27
C SER A 395 7.41 1.32 -12.69
N SER A 396 6.43 0.45 -12.78
CA SER A 396 5.76 0.12 -14.03
C SER A 396 4.29 -0.11 -13.74
N GLY A 397 3.42 0.11 -14.72
CA GLY A 397 1.98 -0.01 -14.52
C GLY A 397 1.30 -0.64 -15.72
N PHE A 398 -0.01 -0.46 -15.79
CA PHE A 398 -0.79 -0.81 -16.97
C PHE A 398 -0.45 0.14 -18.12
N ALA A 399 -0.13 -0.42 -19.29
CA ALA A 399 0.24 0.34 -20.47
C ALA A 399 -0.76 0.11 -21.61
N SER A 400 -1.01 1.17 -22.41
CA SER A 400 -1.78 1.07 -23.65
C SER A 400 -1.16 0.03 -24.58
N PHE A 401 -1.98 -0.88 -25.08
CA PHE A 401 -1.56 -1.97 -25.94
C PHE A 401 -2.05 -1.77 -27.38
N GLU A 402 -3.35 -1.95 -27.64
CA GLU A 402 -3.90 -1.85 -29.00
C GLU A 402 -5.34 -1.32 -28.99
N ASN A 403 -5.67 -0.52 -30.00
CA ASN A 403 -7.02 -0.01 -30.25
C ASN A 403 -7.53 -0.57 -31.57
N ILE A 404 -8.63 -1.31 -31.55
CA ILE A 404 -9.08 -2.09 -32.71
C ILE A 404 -10.56 -1.79 -32.99
N SER A 405 -10.88 -1.52 -34.26
CA SER A 405 -12.26 -1.33 -34.73
C SER A 405 -12.75 -2.57 -35.48
N PHE A 406 -13.96 -3.02 -35.18
CA PHE A 406 -14.58 -4.19 -35.79
C PHE A 406 -16.10 -4.05 -35.87
N THR A 407 -16.78 -4.85 -36.69
CA THR A 407 -18.23 -4.73 -36.95
C THR A 407 -19.06 -5.90 -36.41
N GLY A 408 -18.42 -6.96 -35.93
CA GLY A 408 -19.07 -8.08 -35.25
C GLY A 408 -18.96 -7.92 -33.73
N ASP A 409 -18.55 -8.99 -33.04
CA ASP A 409 -18.39 -8.99 -31.60
C ASP A 409 -16.97 -9.36 -31.14
N ILE A 410 -16.75 -9.19 -29.83
CA ILE A 410 -15.64 -9.78 -29.09
C ILE A 410 -16.09 -11.10 -28.48
N VAL A 411 -15.23 -12.11 -28.53
CA VAL A 411 -15.41 -13.38 -27.82
C VAL A 411 -14.25 -13.56 -26.87
N ILE A 412 -14.57 -13.93 -25.63
CA ILE A 412 -13.63 -14.19 -24.56
C ILE A 412 -13.85 -15.65 -24.12
N ASP A 413 -12.87 -16.50 -24.40
CA ASP A 413 -12.88 -17.93 -24.02
C ASP A 413 -11.77 -18.19 -23.01
N ILE A 414 -12.15 -18.22 -21.73
CA ILE A 414 -11.26 -18.51 -20.60
C ILE A 414 -11.31 -20.00 -20.32
N LYS A 415 -10.15 -20.66 -20.27
CA LYS A 415 -10.12 -22.08 -19.89
C LYS A 415 -10.47 -22.26 -18.41
N ASN A 416 -11.02 -23.43 -18.08
CA ASN A 416 -11.43 -23.72 -16.71
C ASN A 416 -10.25 -24.14 -15.82
N GLU A 417 -10.51 -24.37 -14.53
CA GLU A 417 -9.48 -24.75 -13.54
C GLU A 417 -8.62 -25.96 -13.94
N SER A 418 -9.12 -26.90 -14.75
CA SER A 418 -8.33 -28.07 -15.18
C SER A 418 -7.10 -27.70 -16.04
N SER A 419 -7.09 -26.50 -16.60
CA SER A 419 -5.94 -25.90 -17.29
C SER A 419 -4.87 -25.36 -16.36
N TYR A 420 -5.13 -25.25 -15.05
CA TYR A 420 -4.11 -24.85 -14.09
C TYR A 420 -2.99 -25.90 -13.99
N LYS A 421 -1.76 -25.52 -14.33
CA LYS A 421 -0.63 -26.45 -14.45
C LYS A 421 0.53 -26.11 -13.52
N SER A 422 0.44 -26.62 -12.29
CA SER A 422 1.55 -26.65 -11.33
C SER A 422 2.46 -27.84 -11.59
N GLY A 423 3.78 -27.64 -11.58
CA GLY A 423 4.79 -28.70 -11.72
C GLY A 423 4.84 -29.44 -13.06
N SER A 424 3.95 -29.14 -14.02
CA SER A 424 4.00 -29.74 -15.37
C SER A 424 5.09 -29.11 -16.24
N THR A 425 5.48 -29.80 -17.30
CA THR A 425 6.37 -29.29 -18.35
C THR A 425 5.65 -28.42 -19.39
N GLY A 426 4.32 -28.34 -19.36
CA GLY A 426 3.52 -27.65 -20.37
C GLY A 426 2.02 -27.90 -20.24
N THR A 427 1.25 -27.41 -21.22
CA THR A 427 -0.19 -27.64 -21.37
C THR A 427 -0.60 -27.73 -22.83
N ILE A 428 -1.70 -28.45 -23.09
CA ILE A 428 -2.39 -28.48 -24.38
C ILE A 428 -3.83 -28.08 -24.12
N GLU A 429 -4.29 -27.03 -24.80
CA GLU A 429 -5.63 -26.47 -24.66
C GLU A 429 -6.33 -26.42 -26.02
N ILE A 430 -7.65 -26.62 -26.00
CA ILE A 430 -8.49 -26.51 -27.20
C ILE A 430 -9.43 -25.32 -27.02
N PHE A 431 -9.37 -24.39 -27.96
CA PHE A 431 -10.27 -23.26 -28.08
C PHE A 431 -11.25 -23.52 -29.23
N ASN A 432 -12.55 -23.48 -28.94
CA ASN A 432 -13.57 -23.65 -29.96
C ASN A 432 -14.00 -22.27 -30.46
N VAL A 433 -13.68 -21.97 -31.71
CA VAL A 433 -14.09 -20.73 -32.37
C VAL A 433 -15.29 -21.03 -33.24
N ASN A 434 -16.40 -20.34 -32.99
CA ASN A 434 -17.64 -20.51 -33.76
C ASN A 434 -18.00 -19.21 -34.47
N LEU A 435 -17.60 -19.10 -35.74
CA LEU A 435 -17.91 -17.97 -36.61
C LEU A 435 -19.07 -18.30 -37.54
N GLY A 436 -20.02 -17.37 -37.64
CA GLY A 436 -21.06 -17.41 -38.66
C GLY A 436 -20.47 -17.25 -40.07
N LYS A 437 -21.20 -17.71 -41.10
CA LYS A 437 -20.75 -17.70 -42.51
C LYS A 437 -20.37 -16.30 -43.03
N ASP A 438 -20.97 -15.26 -42.45
CA ASP A 438 -20.77 -13.87 -42.83
C ASP A 438 -19.71 -13.15 -41.96
N SER A 439 -18.94 -13.90 -41.18
CA SER A 439 -17.98 -13.38 -40.20
C SER A 439 -16.52 -13.67 -40.55
N THR A 440 -15.62 -12.73 -40.30
CA THR A 440 -14.16 -12.89 -40.49
C THR A 440 -13.38 -12.32 -39.31
N ILE A 441 -12.34 -13.03 -38.86
CA ILE A 441 -11.45 -12.56 -37.79
C ILE A 441 -10.81 -11.23 -38.16
N VAL A 442 -10.74 -10.32 -37.18
CA VAL A 442 -10.04 -9.04 -37.25
C VAL A 442 -8.74 -9.11 -36.46
N LYS A 443 -8.82 -9.62 -35.23
CA LYS A 443 -7.69 -9.76 -34.32
C LYS A 443 -7.96 -10.89 -33.32
N GLY A 444 -6.91 -11.54 -32.83
CA GLY A 444 -7.03 -12.43 -31.66
C GLY A 444 -5.73 -12.54 -30.86
N PHE A 445 -5.88 -12.69 -29.55
CA PHE A 445 -4.79 -12.81 -28.59
C PHE A 445 -5.01 -13.98 -27.65
N ILE A 446 -3.92 -14.62 -27.25
CA ILE A 446 -3.91 -15.55 -26.10
C ILE A 446 -3.14 -14.90 -24.96
N TYR A 447 -3.78 -14.80 -23.80
CA TYR A 447 -3.19 -14.36 -22.55
C TYR A 447 -2.89 -15.60 -21.69
N VAL A 448 -1.63 -15.73 -21.26
CA VAL A 448 -1.15 -16.84 -20.42
C VAL A 448 -0.65 -16.27 -19.10
N PRO A 449 -1.49 -16.20 -18.06
CA PRO A 449 -1.06 -15.76 -16.75
C PRO A 449 -0.26 -16.87 -16.06
N TYR A 450 0.70 -16.48 -15.24
CA TYR A 450 1.57 -17.40 -14.51
C TYR A 450 1.91 -16.88 -13.11
N ASN A 451 2.30 -17.79 -12.24
CA ASN A 451 2.81 -17.51 -10.90
C ASN A 451 4.01 -18.40 -10.57
N TRP A 452 4.69 -18.08 -9.47
CA TRP A 452 5.78 -18.89 -8.92
C TRP A 452 7.01 -19.06 -9.83
N PHE A 453 7.26 -18.15 -10.78
CA PHE A 453 8.49 -18.20 -11.58
C PHE A 453 9.71 -17.95 -10.68
N ASN A 454 10.66 -18.89 -10.56
CA ASN A 454 11.80 -18.72 -9.67
C ASN A 454 12.92 -17.90 -10.34
N GLY A 455 12.89 -16.58 -10.16
CA GLY A 455 13.86 -15.63 -10.71
C GLY A 455 15.28 -15.78 -10.14
N LYS A 456 15.46 -16.45 -8.99
CA LYS A 456 16.79 -16.76 -8.44
C LYS A 456 17.49 -17.88 -9.22
N LYS A 457 16.74 -18.78 -9.85
CA LYS A 457 17.28 -19.94 -10.57
C LYS A 457 17.38 -19.71 -12.08
N TYR A 458 16.44 -18.96 -12.64
CA TYR A 458 16.32 -18.76 -14.08
C TYR A 458 16.01 -17.30 -14.40
N VAL A 459 16.33 -16.89 -15.63
CA VAL A 459 15.99 -15.56 -16.13
C VAL A 459 14.51 -15.53 -16.52
N GLU A 460 13.76 -14.63 -15.90
CA GLU A 460 12.36 -14.39 -16.20
C GLU A 460 12.24 -13.42 -17.39
N ASN A 461 11.71 -13.89 -18.52
CA ASN A 461 11.50 -13.07 -19.71
C ASN A 461 10.39 -13.66 -20.61
N GLU A 462 10.04 -12.93 -21.67
CA GLU A 462 8.96 -13.26 -22.60
C GLU A 462 9.13 -14.62 -23.29
N THR A 463 10.36 -15.11 -23.42
CA THR A 463 10.68 -16.37 -24.11
C THR A 463 10.60 -17.60 -23.23
N MET A 464 10.18 -17.50 -21.96
CA MET A 464 10.15 -18.64 -21.03
C MET A 464 9.23 -19.82 -21.45
N PHE A 465 8.41 -19.63 -22.48
CA PHE A 465 7.55 -20.65 -23.07
C PHE A 465 7.82 -20.85 -24.56
N ASN A 466 7.90 -22.11 -24.98
CA ASN A 466 7.82 -22.52 -26.38
C ASN A 466 6.36 -22.80 -26.73
N VAL A 467 5.78 -21.94 -27.56
CA VAL A 467 4.33 -21.95 -27.84
C VAL A 467 4.05 -22.20 -29.31
N THR A 468 3.07 -23.07 -29.57
CA THR A 468 2.47 -23.23 -30.90
C THR A 468 0.96 -23.06 -30.83
N PHE A 469 0.38 -22.53 -31.90
CA PHE A 469 -1.06 -22.46 -32.10
C PHE A 469 -1.41 -23.02 -33.48
N ASN A 470 -2.26 -24.05 -33.53
CA ASN A 470 -2.54 -24.83 -34.73
C ASN A 470 -1.27 -25.33 -35.45
N ASN A 471 -0.31 -25.87 -34.67
CA ASN A 471 0.99 -26.36 -35.12
C ASN A 471 1.93 -25.29 -35.73
N GLN A 472 1.60 -24.01 -35.59
CA GLN A 472 2.48 -22.91 -35.97
C GLN A 472 3.13 -22.31 -34.73
N THR A 473 4.46 -22.19 -34.71
CA THR A 473 5.17 -21.49 -33.65
C THR A 473 4.79 -20.02 -33.65
N ILE A 474 4.50 -19.47 -32.47
CA ILE A 474 4.14 -18.05 -32.28
C ILE A 474 5.08 -17.40 -31.26
N CYS A 475 5.33 -16.10 -31.45
CA CYS A 475 6.17 -15.31 -30.55
C CYS A 475 5.29 -14.47 -29.60
N PRO A 476 5.79 -14.17 -28.39
CA PRO A 476 5.15 -13.22 -27.50
C PRO A 476 4.97 -11.85 -28.17
N ALA A 477 3.78 -11.28 -28.04
CA ALA A 477 3.43 -9.91 -28.40
C ALA A 477 3.52 -8.95 -27.20
N GLY A 478 3.54 -9.48 -25.97
CA GLY A 478 3.68 -8.69 -24.74
C GLY A 478 4.08 -9.57 -23.56
N PHE A 479 4.79 -8.95 -22.60
CA PHE A 479 5.22 -9.60 -21.37
C PHE A 479 5.13 -8.61 -20.22
N HIS A 480 4.35 -8.96 -19.21
CA HIS A 480 4.11 -8.12 -18.04
C HIS A 480 4.37 -8.97 -16.79
N ARG A 481 5.43 -8.66 -16.06
CA ARG A 481 5.84 -9.34 -14.82
C ARG A 481 5.65 -8.46 -13.60
N ASP A 482 5.47 -9.07 -12.45
CA ASP A 482 5.46 -8.44 -11.15
C ASP A 482 5.91 -9.42 -10.05
N GLN A 483 6.18 -8.91 -8.84
CA GLN A 483 6.66 -9.71 -7.71
C GLN A 483 6.39 -9.00 -6.38
N SER A 484 6.30 -9.75 -5.28
CA SER A 484 6.07 -9.16 -3.96
C SER A 484 7.26 -8.33 -3.45
N ASN A 485 8.48 -8.68 -3.87
CA ASN A 485 9.75 -8.17 -3.35
C ASN A 485 9.99 -8.46 -1.85
N LEU A 486 9.16 -9.25 -1.17
CA LEU A 486 9.28 -9.50 0.27
C LEU A 486 9.84 -10.88 0.63
N GLY A 487 10.80 -10.92 1.55
CA GLY A 487 11.36 -12.13 2.15
C GLY A 487 11.78 -13.20 1.14
N ASN A 488 11.54 -14.46 1.50
CA ASN A 488 11.83 -15.62 0.64
C ASN A 488 10.94 -15.70 -0.61
N TYR A 489 9.81 -14.98 -0.61
CA TYR A 489 8.85 -14.97 -1.72
C TYR A 489 9.20 -13.93 -2.78
N GLY A 490 10.01 -12.92 -2.46
CA GLY A 490 10.43 -11.86 -3.38
C GLY A 490 11.22 -12.36 -4.60
N LYS A 491 11.69 -13.61 -4.59
CA LYS A 491 12.32 -14.27 -5.74
C LYS A 491 11.34 -14.83 -6.77
N TYR A 492 10.04 -14.87 -6.46
CA TYR A 492 9.03 -15.46 -7.32
C TYR A 492 8.33 -14.40 -8.16
N GLY A 493 8.43 -14.55 -9.48
CA GLY A 493 7.74 -13.72 -10.47
C GLY A 493 6.34 -14.24 -10.79
N TYR A 494 5.45 -13.30 -11.02
CA TYR A 494 4.05 -13.46 -11.40
C TYR A 494 3.81 -12.59 -12.62
N GLY A 495 2.87 -12.95 -13.50
CA GLY A 495 2.66 -12.13 -14.68
C GLY A 495 1.76 -12.72 -15.73
N VAL A 496 1.82 -12.12 -16.92
CA VAL A 496 1.13 -12.60 -18.11
C VAL A 496 2.01 -12.45 -19.35
N VAL A 497 2.02 -13.51 -20.17
CA VAL A 497 2.57 -13.47 -21.53
C VAL A 497 1.41 -13.39 -22.52
N VAL A 498 1.49 -12.49 -23.48
CA VAL A 498 0.47 -12.25 -24.49
C VAL A 498 0.99 -12.73 -25.85
N TYR A 499 0.18 -13.45 -26.61
CA TYR A 499 0.53 -13.92 -27.96
C TYR A 499 -0.50 -13.42 -28.98
N ASP A 500 -0.05 -12.89 -30.12
CA ASP A 500 -0.92 -12.56 -31.25
C ASP A 500 -1.15 -13.82 -32.11
N VAL A 501 -2.41 -14.25 -32.19
CA VAL A 501 -2.82 -15.45 -32.94
C VAL A 501 -3.73 -15.11 -34.12
N THR A 502 -3.83 -13.83 -34.49
CA THR A 502 -4.79 -13.30 -35.47
C THR A 502 -4.84 -14.10 -36.77
N ASN A 503 -3.68 -14.44 -37.34
CA ASN A 503 -3.58 -15.10 -38.64
C ASN A 503 -3.71 -16.64 -38.57
N SER A 504 -3.73 -17.20 -37.36
CA SER A 504 -3.70 -18.65 -37.14
C SER A 504 -5.03 -19.19 -36.62
N ILE A 505 -5.98 -18.33 -36.24
CA ILE A 505 -7.34 -18.73 -35.84
C ILE A 505 -8.10 -19.31 -37.03
N LYS A 506 -8.67 -20.51 -36.84
CA LYS A 506 -9.59 -21.16 -37.77
C LYS A 506 -10.97 -21.34 -37.12
N ASN A 507 -12.01 -21.39 -37.95
CA ASN A 507 -13.34 -21.77 -37.46
C ASN A 507 -13.32 -23.25 -37.01
N GLY A 508 -13.95 -23.56 -35.87
CA GLY A 508 -13.87 -24.85 -35.19
C GLY A 508 -12.80 -24.91 -34.10
N ASN A 509 -12.25 -26.10 -33.87
CA ASN A 509 -11.27 -26.34 -32.81
C ASN A 509 -9.88 -25.79 -33.18
N ASN A 510 -9.30 -25.00 -32.28
CA ASN A 510 -7.95 -24.48 -32.37
C ASN A 510 -7.11 -25.07 -31.24
N THR A 511 -5.92 -25.57 -31.55
CA THR A 511 -5.05 -26.21 -30.57
C THR A 511 -3.95 -25.26 -30.13
N PHE A 512 -3.89 -24.95 -28.85
CA PHE A 512 -2.80 -24.21 -28.21
C PHE A 512 -1.91 -25.19 -27.46
N VAL A 513 -0.61 -25.17 -27.74
CA VAL A 513 0.39 -25.99 -27.05
C VAL A 513 1.43 -25.08 -26.46
N LEU A 514 1.63 -25.17 -25.15
CA LEU A 514 2.66 -24.44 -24.42
C LEU A 514 3.59 -25.43 -23.74
N ASN A 515 4.89 -25.30 -23.99
CA ASN A 515 5.93 -26.03 -23.28
C ASN A 515 6.79 -25.03 -22.50
N LYS A 516 7.05 -25.31 -21.23
CA LYS A 516 7.89 -24.47 -20.38
C LYS A 516 9.36 -24.76 -20.68
N ILE A 517 10.16 -23.72 -20.89
CA ILE A 517 11.62 -23.88 -21.01
C ILE A 517 12.20 -24.36 -19.68
N ASN A 518 11.70 -23.79 -18.57
CA ASN A 518 12.04 -24.19 -17.22
C ASN A 518 10.76 -24.58 -16.46
N PRO A 519 10.79 -25.58 -15.58
CA PRO A 519 9.56 -26.12 -14.97
C PRO A 519 8.99 -25.26 -13.84
N THR A 520 9.56 -24.08 -13.54
CA THR A 520 9.23 -23.32 -12.32
C THR A 520 7.90 -22.57 -12.35
N PRO A 521 7.51 -21.84 -13.43
CA PRO A 521 6.24 -21.13 -13.38
C PRO A 521 5.08 -22.13 -13.40
N THR A 522 4.12 -21.89 -12.52
CA THR A 522 2.80 -22.48 -12.61
C THR A 522 1.95 -21.61 -13.53
N ILE A 523 1.11 -22.25 -14.35
CA ILE A 523 0.32 -21.59 -15.40
C ILE A 523 -1.13 -21.56 -14.98
N TYR A 524 -1.73 -20.38 -14.99
CA TYR A 524 -3.17 -20.21 -14.85
C TYR A 524 -3.88 -20.54 -16.17
N PRO A 525 -5.19 -20.82 -16.15
CA PRO A 525 -5.94 -21.05 -17.37
C PRO A 525 -5.79 -19.90 -18.37
N SER A 526 -5.37 -20.24 -19.60
CA SER A 526 -5.18 -19.24 -20.65
C SER A 526 -6.51 -18.70 -21.13
N THR A 527 -6.48 -17.49 -21.69
CA THR A 527 -7.66 -16.82 -22.26
C THR A 527 -7.43 -16.52 -23.74
N LEU A 528 -8.30 -17.02 -24.61
CA LEU A 528 -8.37 -16.58 -26.00
C LEU A 528 -9.39 -15.43 -26.10
N ILE A 529 -8.94 -14.29 -26.58
CA ILE A 529 -9.79 -13.15 -26.92
C ILE A 529 -9.71 -12.93 -28.41
N TYR A 530 -10.84 -12.94 -29.11
CA TYR A 530 -10.86 -12.63 -30.53
C TYR A 530 -12.01 -11.72 -30.92
N MET A 531 -11.76 -10.89 -31.93
CA MET A 531 -12.71 -9.94 -32.49
C MET A 531 -12.92 -10.28 -33.96
N TYR A 532 -14.17 -10.17 -34.42
CA TYR A 532 -14.52 -10.46 -35.80
C TYR A 532 -15.39 -9.36 -36.41
N ASN A 533 -15.37 -9.26 -37.73
CA ASN A 533 -16.30 -8.46 -38.50
C ASN A 533 -17.48 -9.32 -38.91
N THR A 534 -18.68 -8.76 -38.87
CA THR A 534 -19.88 -9.35 -39.47
C THR A 534 -20.31 -8.52 -40.68
N THR A 535 -20.50 -9.19 -41.81
CA THR A 535 -20.96 -8.55 -43.05
C THR A 535 -22.36 -7.97 -42.85
N GLY A 536 -22.53 -6.69 -43.19
CA GLY A 536 -23.84 -6.03 -43.13
C GLY A 536 -24.21 -5.44 -41.78
N SER A 537 -23.33 -5.52 -40.77
CA SER A 537 -23.56 -4.89 -39.46
C SER A 537 -23.85 -3.39 -39.59
N GLU A 538 -24.81 -2.94 -38.78
CA GLU A 538 -25.23 -1.54 -38.67
C GLU A 538 -24.44 -0.78 -37.60
N VAL A 539 -23.56 -1.46 -36.86
CA VAL A 539 -22.73 -0.88 -35.80
C VAL A 539 -21.23 -1.13 -36.05
N ILE A 540 -20.41 -0.28 -35.47
CA ILE A 540 -18.97 -0.44 -35.33
C ILE A 540 -18.63 -0.44 -33.85
N LYS A 541 -17.85 -1.44 -33.42
CA LYS A 541 -17.29 -1.51 -32.08
C LYS A 541 -15.83 -1.09 -32.09
N ASN A 542 -15.37 -0.45 -31.02
CA ASN A 542 -13.96 -0.16 -30.77
C ASN A 542 -13.57 -0.73 -29.41
N ILE A 543 -12.49 -1.50 -29.37
CA ILE A 543 -11.86 -1.98 -28.14
C ILE A 543 -10.59 -1.17 -27.86
N TYR A 544 -10.40 -0.80 -26.59
CA TYR A 544 -9.26 -0.08 -26.08
C TYR A 544 -8.57 -0.92 -25.01
N ILE A 545 -7.42 -1.51 -25.33
CA ILE A 545 -6.76 -2.51 -24.48
C ILE A 545 -5.58 -1.89 -23.73
N ILE A 546 -5.54 -2.12 -22.42
CA ILE A 546 -4.35 -1.93 -21.59
C ILE A 546 -3.89 -3.28 -21.05
N ASN A 547 -2.59 -3.52 -21.09
CA ASN A 547 -1.99 -4.73 -20.54
C ASN A 547 -1.10 -4.39 -19.35
N GLY A 548 -1.07 -5.30 -18.39
CA GLY A 548 -0.30 -5.19 -17.17
C GLY A 548 -0.48 -6.44 -16.33
N ALA A 549 0.35 -6.54 -15.31
CA ALA A 549 0.25 -7.54 -14.26
C ALA A 549 0.67 -6.88 -12.96
N ASP A 550 -0.15 -7.02 -11.91
CA ASP A 550 0.09 -6.45 -10.58
C ASP A 550 -0.31 -7.49 -9.53
N LEU A 551 0.66 -7.95 -8.75
CA LEU A 551 0.50 -8.95 -7.70
C LEU A 551 0.12 -8.25 -6.41
N LEU A 552 -1.13 -8.40 -5.99
CA LEU A 552 -1.67 -7.71 -4.83
C LEU A 552 -1.92 -8.68 -3.67
N SER A 553 -1.73 -8.26 -2.43
CA SER A 553 -2.11 -9.02 -1.24
C SER A 553 -2.32 -8.14 -0.02
N ASN A 554 -3.44 -8.32 0.68
CA ASN A 554 -3.76 -7.57 1.91
C ASN A 554 -3.37 -8.29 3.21
N THR A 555 -2.59 -9.39 3.12
CA THR A 555 -2.31 -10.28 4.26
C THR A 555 -1.27 -9.75 5.27
N SER A 556 -0.41 -8.81 4.88
CA SER A 556 0.63 -8.22 5.74
C SER A 556 0.51 -6.69 5.77
N ASN A 557 -0.69 -6.20 6.09
CA ASN A 557 -1.02 -4.78 6.02
C ASN A 557 -1.75 -4.31 7.29
N ASN A 558 -1.05 -4.39 8.43
CA ASN A 558 -1.61 -4.01 9.73
C ASN A 558 -1.94 -2.50 9.81
N ALA A 559 -1.29 -1.66 9.01
CA ALA A 559 -1.62 -0.23 8.94
C ALA A 559 -2.90 0.09 8.14
N GLY A 560 -3.58 -0.90 7.56
CA GLY A 560 -4.83 -0.69 6.82
C GLY A 560 -4.68 0.14 5.54
N ARG A 561 -3.53 0.01 4.85
CA ARG A 561 -3.27 0.72 3.58
C ARG A 561 -4.22 0.24 2.48
N VAL A 562 -4.49 1.09 1.51
CA VAL A 562 -5.21 0.64 0.30
C VAL A 562 -4.24 -0.18 -0.55
N VAL A 563 -4.63 -1.42 -0.84
CA VAL A 563 -3.90 -2.31 -1.75
C VAL A 563 -4.57 -2.27 -3.11
N GLN A 564 -3.92 -1.72 -4.13
CA GLN A 564 -4.58 -1.53 -5.41
C GLN A 564 -3.65 -1.44 -6.61
N ALA A 565 -4.19 -1.82 -7.78
CA ALA A 565 -3.61 -1.51 -9.07
C ALA A 565 -4.40 -0.39 -9.76
N ASN A 566 -3.70 0.65 -10.19
CA ASN A 566 -4.29 1.80 -10.86
C ASN A 566 -4.10 1.74 -12.37
N SER A 567 -5.14 2.05 -13.13
CA SER A 567 -5.08 2.08 -14.58
C SER A 567 -5.94 3.21 -15.17
N ASN A 568 -5.59 3.64 -16.38
CA ASN A 568 -6.34 4.64 -17.12
C ASN A 568 -6.58 4.19 -18.56
N ILE A 569 -7.85 4.12 -18.97
CA ILE A 569 -8.23 3.76 -20.35
C ILE A 569 -8.85 4.98 -21.03
N ASN A 570 -8.13 5.52 -22.00
CA ASN A 570 -8.58 6.63 -22.83
C ASN A 570 -9.36 6.13 -24.04
N ILE A 571 -10.56 6.67 -24.26
CA ILE A 571 -11.45 6.29 -25.36
C ILE A 571 -11.95 7.53 -26.12
N ASN A 572 -12.71 7.30 -27.19
CA ASN A 572 -13.51 8.35 -27.82
C ASN A 572 -14.99 8.12 -27.46
N SER A 573 -15.49 8.83 -26.45
CA SER A 573 -16.86 8.70 -25.94
C SER A 573 -17.92 9.34 -26.86
N LYS A 574 -17.51 10.08 -27.89
CA LYS A 574 -18.45 10.78 -28.78
C LYS A 574 -19.32 9.81 -29.58
N ASP A 575 -20.63 10.04 -29.57
CA ASP A 575 -21.62 9.29 -30.36
C ASP A 575 -21.60 7.77 -30.05
N ILE A 576 -21.20 7.37 -28.83
CA ILE A 576 -21.33 5.97 -28.37
C ILE A 576 -22.80 5.64 -28.08
N LEU A 577 -23.18 4.41 -28.39
CA LEU A 577 -24.48 3.82 -28.07
C LEU A 577 -24.42 3.06 -26.75
N ASP A 578 -23.35 2.29 -26.55
CA ASP A 578 -23.07 1.53 -25.34
C ASP A 578 -21.56 1.39 -25.11
N ALA A 579 -21.18 1.10 -23.86
CA ALA A 579 -19.83 0.77 -23.47
C ALA A 579 -19.80 -0.33 -22.39
N LYS A 580 -18.88 -1.29 -22.51
CA LYS A 580 -18.64 -2.34 -21.52
C LYS A 580 -17.18 -2.39 -21.10
N LEU A 581 -16.94 -2.53 -19.80
CA LEU A 581 -15.62 -2.79 -19.23
C LEU A 581 -15.42 -4.29 -19.01
N TYR A 582 -14.20 -4.74 -19.23
CA TYR A 582 -13.73 -6.09 -18.91
C TYR A 582 -12.42 -5.98 -18.12
N VAL A 583 -12.37 -6.59 -16.93
CA VAL A 583 -11.20 -6.64 -16.05
C VAL A 583 -10.91 -8.10 -15.71
N PHE A 584 -9.65 -8.52 -15.89
CA PHE A 584 -9.23 -9.89 -15.68
C PHE A 584 -8.37 -10.01 -14.42
N ALA A 585 -8.48 -11.14 -13.74
CA ALA A 585 -7.62 -11.48 -12.63
C ALA A 585 -7.37 -12.98 -12.55
N SER A 586 -6.19 -13.38 -12.09
CA SER A 586 -5.89 -14.78 -11.78
C SER A 586 -5.75 -15.00 -10.28
N GLY A 587 -6.18 -16.17 -9.81
CA GLY A 587 -6.28 -16.47 -8.38
C GLY A 587 -7.34 -15.66 -7.65
N ALA A 588 -8.30 -15.07 -8.39
CA ALA A 588 -9.30 -14.16 -7.86
C ALA A 588 -10.51 -14.90 -7.28
N GLN A 589 -10.64 -14.88 -5.96
CA GLN A 589 -11.66 -15.59 -5.19
C GLN A 589 -12.69 -14.62 -4.61
N THR A 590 -13.81 -15.16 -4.14
CA THR A 590 -14.80 -14.37 -3.41
C THR A 590 -14.17 -13.68 -2.19
N ASN A 591 -14.55 -12.42 -1.99
CA ASN A 591 -14.09 -11.46 -0.97
C ASN A 591 -12.66 -10.92 -1.18
N GLU A 592 -12.08 -11.09 -2.37
CA GLU A 592 -10.69 -10.68 -2.62
C GLU A 592 -10.50 -9.35 -3.35
N GLY A 593 -11.56 -8.72 -3.84
CA GLY A 593 -11.41 -7.38 -4.38
C GLY A 593 -12.64 -6.71 -4.96
N ASN A 594 -12.47 -5.41 -5.15
CA ASN A 594 -13.45 -4.47 -5.68
C ASN A 594 -12.90 -3.81 -6.93
N ILE A 595 -13.79 -3.34 -7.81
CA ILE A 595 -13.43 -2.51 -8.96
C ILE A 595 -14.07 -1.14 -8.79
N ILE A 596 -13.26 -0.07 -8.89
CA ILE A 596 -13.74 1.31 -8.86
C ILE A 596 -13.56 1.91 -10.25
N ILE A 597 -14.65 2.43 -10.84
CA ILE A 597 -14.66 3.01 -12.20
C ILE A 597 -15.17 4.45 -12.11
N ASN A 598 -14.30 5.42 -12.39
CA ASN A 598 -14.67 6.85 -12.34
C ASN A 598 -15.41 7.24 -11.03
N ASN A 599 -14.94 6.71 -9.90
CA ASN A 599 -15.53 6.82 -8.55
C ASN A 599 -16.79 5.97 -8.25
N ASN A 600 -17.25 5.12 -9.16
CA ASN A 600 -18.33 4.17 -8.90
C ASN A 600 -17.74 2.84 -8.41
N VAL A 601 -18.21 2.33 -7.28
CA VAL A 601 -17.67 1.13 -6.63
C VAL A 601 -18.50 -0.10 -7.00
N PHE A 602 -17.80 -1.16 -7.42
CA PHE A 602 -18.33 -2.50 -7.61
C PHE A 602 -17.63 -3.41 -6.60
N GLU A 603 -18.38 -3.85 -5.59
CA GLU A 603 -17.84 -4.62 -4.47
C GLU A 603 -17.83 -6.12 -4.78
N ASN A 604 -16.81 -6.81 -4.29
CA ASN A 604 -16.69 -8.27 -4.29
C ASN A 604 -17.02 -8.93 -5.64
N VAL A 605 -16.31 -8.50 -6.69
CA VAL A 605 -16.68 -8.84 -8.06
C VAL A 605 -16.20 -10.23 -8.53
N TRP A 606 -15.39 -10.90 -7.71
CA TRP A 606 -14.70 -12.15 -8.07
C TRP A 606 -15.43 -13.39 -7.54
N ASN A 607 -15.46 -14.44 -8.36
CA ASN A 607 -16.11 -15.73 -8.04
C ASN A 607 -15.25 -16.95 -8.40
N GLY A 608 -13.97 -16.74 -8.76
CA GLY A 608 -13.03 -17.80 -9.08
C GLY A 608 -12.46 -18.55 -7.87
N THR A 609 -11.40 -19.32 -8.12
CA THR A 609 -10.58 -20.01 -7.13
C THR A 609 -9.12 -19.54 -7.24
N SER A 610 -8.28 -19.93 -6.28
CA SER A 610 -6.82 -19.71 -6.33
C SER A 610 -6.11 -20.29 -7.57
N LYS A 611 -6.84 -21.03 -8.43
CA LYS A 611 -6.34 -21.72 -9.63
C LYS A 611 -7.03 -21.29 -10.92
N THR A 612 -7.98 -20.36 -10.89
CA THR A 612 -8.69 -19.90 -12.10
C THR A 612 -8.19 -18.53 -12.55
N THR A 613 -8.50 -18.20 -13.80
CA THR A 613 -8.58 -16.83 -14.28
C THR A 613 -10.05 -16.44 -14.30
N ASP A 614 -10.40 -15.34 -13.66
CA ASP A 614 -11.77 -14.82 -13.57
C ASP A 614 -11.91 -13.50 -14.36
N LEU A 615 -13.15 -13.16 -14.67
CA LEU A 615 -13.52 -12.01 -15.49
C LEU A 615 -14.65 -11.23 -14.84
N PHE A 616 -14.36 -9.97 -14.49
CA PHE A 616 -15.39 -8.99 -14.20
C PHE A 616 -15.77 -8.26 -15.49
N ALA A 617 -17.05 -8.32 -15.87
CA ALA A 617 -17.59 -7.60 -17.02
C ALA A 617 -18.84 -6.81 -16.61
N THR A 618 -18.88 -5.53 -16.93
CA THR A 618 -20.01 -4.66 -16.57
C THR A 618 -20.31 -3.62 -17.64
N ASP A 619 -21.57 -3.21 -17.72
CA ASP A 619 -22.01 -2.07 -18.52
C ASP A 619 -21.57 -0.78 -17.84
N ILE A 620 -20.89 0.09 -18.59
CA ILE A 620 -20.39 1.37 -18.12
C ILE A 620 -20.93 2.54 -18.93
N THR A 621 -21.96 2.34 -19.75
CA THR A 621 -22.49 3.33 -20.71
C THR A 621 -22.77 4.68 -20.05
N ASP A 622 -23.33 4.68 -18.84
CA ASP A 622 -23.70 5.90 -18.13
C ASP A 622 -22.55 6.58 -17.37
N ILE A 623 -21.43 5.87 -17.15
CA ILE A 623 -20.31 6.35 -16.34
C ILE A 623 -19.00 6.50 -17.13
N VAL A 624 -18.98 6.05 -18.39
CA VAL A 624 -17.81 6.11 -19.26
C VAL A 624 -17.50 7.56 -19.68
N LYS A 625 -16.22 7.88 -19.74
CA LYS A 625 -15.68 9.21 -20.09
C LYS A 625 -14.62 9.05 -21.18
N ASP A 626 -14.11 10.16 -21.72
CA ASP A 626 -12.96 10.11 -22.63
C ASP A 626 -11.69 9.59 -21.94
N SER A 627 -11.55 9.79 -20.62
CA SER A 627 -10.50 9.21 -19.78
C SER A 627 -11.14 8.50 -18.59
N ASN A 628 -10.87 7.21 -18.44
CA ASN A 628 -11.51 6.36 -17.43
C ASN A 628 -10.49 5.89 -16.41
N ASP A 629 -10.66 6.33 -15.16
CA ASP A 629 -9.89 5.85 -14.00
C ASP A 629 -10.49 4.52 -13.54
N ILE A 630 -9.67 3.46 -13.55
CA ILE A 630 -10.08 2.13 -13.12
C ILE A 630 -9.10 1.69 -12.03
N ARG A 631 -9.62 1.43 -10.84
CA ARG A 631 -8.84 0.94 -9.70
C ARG A 631 -9.28 -0.46 -9.35
N PHE A 632 -8.32 -1.36 -9.37
CA PHE A 632 -8.47 -2.71 -8.86
C PHE A 632 -8.05 -2.70 -7.40
N VAL A 633 -8.97 -2.85 -6.46
CA VAL A 633 -8.66 -2.82 -5.02
C VAL A 633 -8.71 -4.23 -4.48
N ALA A 634 -7.58 -4.75 -4.00
CA ALA A 634 -7.52 -6.06 -3.36
C ALA A 634 -7.90 -5.94 -1.88
N THR A 635 -8.81 -6.79 -1.43
CA THR A 635 -9.32 -6.79 -0.05
C THR A 635 -8.93 -8.03 0.74
N GLY A 636 -8.55 -9.11 0.04
CA GLY A 636 -8.31 -10.42 0.63
C GLY A 636 -6.87 -10.90 0.45
N SER A 637 -6.73 -12.17 0.07
CA SER A 637 -5.42 -12.82 -0.07
C SER A 637 -4.70 -12.41 -1.36
N THR A 638 -3.79 -13.25 -1.86
CA THR A 638 -3.00 -12.94 -3.05
C THR A 638 -3.82 -13.05 -4.32
N ILE A 639 -3.88 -11.96 -5.10
CA ILE A 639 -4.61 -11.86 -6.37
C ILE A 639 -3.73 -11.20 -7.42
N LEU A 640 -3.75 -11.72 -8.65
CA LEU A 640 -2.99 -11.15 -9.76
C LEU A 640 -3.94 -10.36 -10.66
N ALA A 641 -3.86 -9.03 -10.61
CA ALA A 641 -4.61 -8.15 -11.51
C ALA A 641 -3.97 -8.16 -12.91
N LEU A 642 -4.79 -8.32 -13.95
CA LEU A 642 -4.35 -8.54 -15.33
C LEU A 642 -4.97 -7.51 -16.29
N GLN A 643 -4.87 -7.77 -17.60
CA GLN A 643 -5.34 -6.88 -18.67
C GLN A 643 -6.76 -6.35 -18.44
N GLN A 644 -7.02 -5.17 -18.97
CA GLN A 644 -8.32 -4.50 -18.87
C GLN A 644 -8.64 -3.87 -20.22
N PHE A 645 -9.91 -3.85 -20.60
CA PHE A 645 -10.32 -3.15 -21.81
C PHE A 645 -11.75 -2.65 -21.78
N ILE A 646 -11.97 -1.53 -22.46
CA ILE A 646 -13.31 -0.99 -22.74
C ILE A 646 -13.67 -1.29 -24.18
N VAL A 647 -14.87 -1.85 -24.38
CA VAL A 647 -15.49 -1.99 -25.70
C VAL A 647 -16.61 -0.97 -25.81
N THR A 648 -16.58 -0.16 -26.86
CA THR A 648 -17.62 0.83 -27.17
C THR A 648 -18.32 0.47 -28.46
N THR A 649 -19.61 0.75 -28.57
CA THR A 649 -20.40 0.56 -29.79
C THR A 649 -20.85 1.90 -30.34
N LYS A 650 -20.83 2.08 -31.67
CA LYS A 650 -21.32 3.26 -32.39
C LYS A 650 -22.10 2.82 -33.62
N ASP A 651 -22.94 3.69 -34.15
CA ASP A 651 -23.53 3.50 -35.48
C ASP A 651 -22.43 3.36 -36.55
N ALA A 652 -22.54 2.33 -37.39
CA ALA A 652 -21.69 2.22 -38.56
C ALA A 652 -22.04 3.31 -39.58
N PRO A 653 -21.05 3.90 -40.28
CA PRO A 653 -21.33 4.82 -41.37
C PRO A 653 -22.25 4.20 -42.44
N ILE A 654 -23.35 4.88 -42.74
CA ILE A 654 -24.37 4.40 -43.67
C ILE A 654 -23.78 4.31 -45.08
N LYS A 655 -23.69 3.09 -45.62
CA LYS A 655 -23.29 2.89 -47.02
C LYS A 655 -24.37 3.43 -47.94
N THR A 656 -23.98 4.19 -48.96
CA THR A 656 -24.93 4.82 -49.88
C THR A 656 -24.73 4.41 -51.33
N SER A 657 -25.83 4.29 -52.06
CA SER A 657 -25.86 4.16 -53.52
C SER A 657 -26.15 5.53 -54.15
N VAL A 658 -25.18 6.07 -54.87
CA VAL A 658 -25.32 7.35 -55.59
C VAL A 658 -25.62 7.10 -57.05
N LYS A 659 -26.83 7.49 -57.48
CA LYS A 659 -27.36 7.27 -58.84
C LYS A 659 -27.59 8.62 -59.54
N PRO A 660 -26.56 9.18 -60.21
CA PRO A 660 -26.72 10.39 -61.01
C PRO A 660 -27.49 10.11 -62.31
N THR A 661 -28.36 11.02 -62.72
CA THR A 661 -29.03 10.96 -64.02
C THR A 661 -28.05 11.21 -65.16
N LYS A 662 -28.05 10.38 -66.21
CA LYS A 662 -27.36 10.71 -67.47
C LYS A 662 -28.07 11.89 -68.13
N LEU A 663 -27.43 13.06 -68.16
CA LEU A 663 -28.05 14.28 -68.67
C LEU A 663 -27.48 14.68 -70.04
N SER A 664 -28.34 14.64 -71.06
CA SER A 664 -28.14 15.26 -72.36
C SER A 664 -29.18 16.36 -72.55
N THR A 665 -28.73 17.60 -72.78
CA THR A 665 -29.62 18.75 -72.81
C THR A 665 -29.13 19.85 -73.73
N THR A 666 -30.00 20.80 -74.07
CA THR A 666 -29.61 22.03 -74.78
C THR A 666 -29.32 23.16 -73.81
N TYR A 667 -28.49 24.12 -74.25
CA TYR A 667 -28.15 25.28 -73.44
C TYR A 667 -29.40 26.04 -72.96
N ASP A 668 -29.42 26.37 -71.67
CA ASP A 668 -30.50 27.11 -71.00
C ASP A 668 -31.90 26.50 -71.21
N SER A 669 -31.96 25.16 -71.28
CA SER A 669 -33.22 24.41 -71.40
C SER A 669 -34.02 24.33 -70.10
N GLY A 670 -33.42 24.71 -68.96
CA GLY A 670 -34.04 24.57 -67.63
C GLY A 670 -33.95 23.16 -67.04
N LYS A 671 -33.37 22.18 -67.74
CA LYS A 671 -33.15 20.84 -67.17
C LYS A 671 -32.05 20.85 -66.12
N TYR A 672 -32.25 20.07 -65.06
CA TYR A 672 -31.30 19.87 -63.96
C TYR A 672 -30.62 18.51 -64.08
N PHE A 673 -29.43 18.41 -63.48
CA PHE A 673 -28.74 17.14 -63.28
C PHE A 673 -29.11 16.64 -61.88
N ASN A 674 -29.88 15.56 -61.82
CA ASN A 674 -30.40 15.02 -60.57
C ASN A 674 -29.54 13.86 -60.09
N ILE A 675 -29.38 13.73 -58.78
CA ILE A 675 -28.59 12.70 -58.13
C ILE A 675 -29.48 12.09 -57.05
N LYS A 676 -29.91 10.84 -57.26
CA LYS A 676 -30.65 10.10 -56.24
C LYS A 676 -29.63 9.40 -55.33
N VAL A 677 -29.80 9.55 -54.03
CA VAL A 677 -29.03 8.82 -53.02
C VAL A 677 -29.96 7.92 -52.24
N LEU A 678 -29.59 6.64 -52.17
CA LEU A 678 -30.24 5.64 -51.35
C LEU A 678 -29.24 5.12 -50.32
N ASP A 679 -29.72 4.69 -49.16
CA ASP A 679 -28.92 3.88 -48.24
C ASP A 679 -28.82 2.42 -48.73
N ASN A 680 -28.14 1.59 -47.94
CA ASN A 680 -28.01 0.15 -48.14
C ASN A 680 -29.38 -0.58 -48.13
N HIS A 681 -30.38 -0.03 -47.45
CA HIS A 681 -31.75 -0.56 -47.39
C HIS A 681 -32.66 -0.03 -48.51
N LYS A 682 -32.10 0.66 -49.50
CA LYS A 682 -32.84 1.28 -50.62
C LYS A 682 -33.82 2.38 -50.15
N LYS A 683 -33.71 2.91 -48.93
CA LYS A 683 -34.47 4.06 -48.45
C LYS A 683 -33.78 5.36 -48.89
N SER A 684 -34.56 6.44 -48.98
CA SER A 684 -34.10 7.73 -49.50
C SER A 684 -33.32 8.51 -48.44
N VAL A 685 -32.08 8.91 -48.74
CA VAL A 685 -31.23 9.66 -47.80
C VAL A 685 -31.53 11.15 -47.87
N LYS A 686 -32.15 11.71 -46.83
CA LYS A 686 -32.48 13.15 -46.72
C LYS A 686 -31.32 13.95 -46.13
N GLY A 687 -31.11 15.18 -46.62
CA GLY A 687 -30.19 16.15 -46.00
C GLY A 687 -28.70 15.93 -46.29
N LEU A 688 -28.32 14.95 -47.11
CA LEU A 688 -26.93 14.67 -47.43
C LEU A 688 -26.37 15.73 -48.40
N LYS A 689 -25.32 16.43 -47.95
CA LYS A 689 -24.60 17.43 -48.75
C LYS A 689 -23.53 16.76 -49.63
N LEU A 690 -23.77 16.77 -50.95
CA LEU A 690 -22.86 16.25 -51.97
C LEU A 690 -21.97 17.36 -52.54
N LYS A 691 -20.69 17.04 -52.74
CA LYS A 691 -19.73 17.86 -53.48
C LYS A 691 -19.67 17.36 -54.93
N LEU A 692 -19.89 18.28 -55.88
CA LEU A 692 -19.81 18.03 -57.32
C LEU A 692 -18.61 18.76 -57.89
N LYS A 693 -17.59 18.01 -58.33
CA LYS A 693 -16.46 18.55 -59.09
C LYS A 693 -16.80 18.47 -60.58
N VAL A 694 -17.23 19.58 -61.16
CA VAL A 694 -17.71 19.66 -62.56
C VAL A 694 -16.59 20.18 -63.45
N PHE A 695 -16.12 19.33 -64.37
CA PHE A 695 -15.05 19.64 -65.30
C PHE A 695 -15.57 20.24 -66.60
N THR A 696 -14.86 21.25 -67.11
CA THR A 696 -15.03 21.89 -68.41
C THR A 696 -13.68 21.89 -69.11
N GLY A 697 -13.45 20.90 -69.99
CA GLY A 697 -12.10 20.61 -70.47
C GLY A 697 -11.20 20.19 -69.30
N LYS A 698 -10.01 20.80 -69.19
CA LYS A 698 -9.04 20.54 -68.10
C LYS A 698 -9.36 21.27 -66.79
N ARG A 699 -10.21 22.30 -66.80
CA ARG A 699 -10.56 23.10 -65.60
C ARG A 699 -11.78 22.50 -64.91
N TYR A 700 -11.93 22.72 -63.61
CA TYR A 700 -13.12 22.31 -62.86
C TYR A 700 -13.63 23.41 -61.93
N ALA A 701 -14.90 23.31 -61.55
CA ALA A 701 -15.50 24.10 -60.48
C ALA A 701 -16.21 23.17 -59.50
N ASN A 702 -16.16 23.50 -58.21
CA ASN A 702 -16.87 22.77 -57.17
C ASN A 702 -18.27 23.38 -56.95
N TYR A 703 -19.27 22.52 -56.87
CA TYR A 703 -20.62 22.87 -56.49
C TYR A 703 -21.08 21.98 -55.35
N TYR A 704 -22.00 22.48 -54.53
CA TYR A 704 -22.58 21.71 -53.43
C TYR A 704 -24.08 21.63 -53.64
N VAL A 705 -24.63 20.42 -53.49
CA VAL A 705 -26.06 20.15 -53.58
C VAL A 705 -26.47 19.26 -52.40
N THR A 706 -27.69 19.44 -51.89
CA THR A 706 -28.19 18.67 -50.76
C THR A 706 -29.39 17.84 -51.20
N THR A 707 -29.51 16.60 -50.72
CA THR A 707 -30.66 15.74 -51.00
C THR A 707 -31.91 16.22 -50.25
N GLY A 708 -33.05 16.27 -50.95
CA GLY A 708 -34.36 16.56 -50.34
C GLY A 708 -34.94 15.37 -49.58
N SER A 709 -36.20 15.51 -49.12
CA SER A 709 -36.94 14.43 -48.43
C SER A 709 -37.06 13.15 -49.26
N ASN A 710 -37.12 13.28 -50.58
CA ASN A 710 -37.12 12.17 -51.53
C ASN A 710 -35.71 11.65 -51.86
N GLY A 711 -34.66 12.04 -51.16
CA GLY A 711 -33.29 11.61 -51.42
C GLY A 711 -32.68 12.07 -52.74
N VAL A 712 -33.26 13.09 -53.40
CA VAL A 712 -32.74 13.64 -54.67
C VAL A 712 -32.08 14.99 -54.42
N ALA A 713 -30.85 15.16 -54.93
CA ALA A 713 -30.17 16.44 -55.02
C ALA A 713 -30.13 16.92 -56.49
N SER A 714 -30.43 18.20 -56.74
CA SER A 714 -30.52 18.75 -58.11
C SER A 714 -29.49 19.84 -58.36
N PHE A 715 -28.58 19.61 -59.31
CA PHE A 715 -27.67 20.63 -59.81
C PHE A 715 -28.37 21.53 -60.82
N LYS A 716 -28.90 22.66 -60.34
CA LYS A 716 -29.76 23.57 -61.13
C LYS A 716 -29.04 24.33 -62.26
N LYS A 717 -27.70 24.44 -62.21
CA LYS A 717 -26.89 25.12 -63.24
C LYS A 717 -26.52 24.21 -64.43
N ALA A 718 -26.91 22.93 -64.41
CA ALA A 718 -26.49 21.93 -65.39
C ALA A 718 -26.71 22.35 -66.86
N SER A 719 -27.90 22.82 -67.21
CA SER A 719 -28.20 23.26 -68.60
C SER A 719 -27.55 24.59 -68.98
N LYS A 720 -26.98 25.34 -68.03
CA LYS A 720 -26.30 26.63 -68.27
C LYS A 720 -24.78 26.51 -68.35
N LEU A 721 -24.24 25.29 -68.28
CA LEU A 721 -22.83 25.02 -68.57
C LEU A 721 -22.51 25.38 -70.03
N SER A 722 -21.23 25.51 -70.36
CA SER A 722 -20.79 25.74 -71.75
C SER A 722 -21.21 24.60 -72.67
N ILE A 723 -21.19 24.83 -73.98
CA ILE A 723 -21.46 23.75 -74.94
C ILE A 723 -20.34 22.72 -74.88
N GLY A 724 -20.68 21.44 -74.83
CA GLY A 724 -19.72 20.34 -74.74
C GLY A 724 -20.13 19.26 -73.75
N THR A 725 -19.20 18.34 -73.47
CA THR A 725 -19.37 17.29 -72.47
C THR A 725 -18.61 17.67 -71.20
N HIS A 726 -19.27 17.56 -70.06
CA HIS A 726 -18.73 17.90 -68.74
C HIS A 726 -18.70 16.65 -67.87
N LYS A 727 -17.51 16.27 -67.38
CA LYS A 727 -17.37 15.20 -66.38
C LYS A 727 -17.78 15.75 -65.02
N VAL A 728 -18.56 15.01 -64.26
CA VAL A 728 -18.98 15.35 -62.90
C VAL A 728 -18.51 14.24 -61.96
N GLU A 729 -17.64 14.59 -61.01
CA GLU A 729 -17.26 13.69 -59.92
C GLU A 729 -18.08 14.05 -58.69
N ILE A 730 -18.70 13.05 -58.07
CA ILE A 730 -19.64 13.20 -56.96
C ILE A 730 -19.03 12.52 -55.73
N THR A 731 -18.89 13.29 -54.65
CA THR A 731 -18.39 12.82 -53.35
C THR A 731 -19.19 13.44 -52.20
N THR A 732 -18.96 13.00 -50.97
CA THR A 732 -19.42 13.65 -49.74
C THR A 732 -18.25 13.87 -48.80
N ASN A 733 -18.37 14.86 -47.91
CA ASN A 733 -17.46 15.04 -46.77
C ASN A 733 -18.14 14.64 -45.44
N ASN A 734 -19.39 14.16 -45.48
CA ASN A 734 -20.10 13.71 -44.29
C ASN A 734 -19.56 12.34 -43.86
N LYS A 735 -19.02 12.25 -42.64
CA LYS A 735 -18.40 11.03 -42.09
C LYS A 735 -19.41 9.91 -41.80
N ASN A 736 -20.68 10.27 -41.58
CA ASN A 736 -21.75 9.31 -41.27
C ASN A 736 -22.23 8.55 -42.50
N TYR A 737 -21.78 8.93 -43.70
CA TYR A 737 -22.18 8.30 -44.95
C TYR A 737 -20.98 7.92 -45.80
N VAL A 738 -20.90 6.65 -46.21
CA VAL A 738 -19.91 6.19 -47.18
C VAL A 738 -20.46 6.39 -48.58
N VAL A 739 -19.93 7.36 -49.32
CA VAL A 739 -20.21 7.60 -50.74
C VAL A 739 -19.02 7.17 -51.58
N LYS A 740 -19.17 6.10 -52.37
CA LYS A 740 -18.19 5.76 -53.41
C LYS A 740 -18.14 6.89 -54.44
N LYS A 741 -16.93 7.39 -54.75
CA LYS A 741 -16.73 8.41 -55.78
C LYS A 741 -17.41 7.96 -57.07
N THR A 742 -18.45 8.69 -57.48
CA THR A 742 -19.26 8.35 -58.64
C THR A 742 -19.02 9.37 -59.75
N ILE A 743 -18.77 8.88 -60.96
CA ILE A 743 -18.54 9.73 -62.13
C ILE A 743 -19.77 9.68 -63.04
N SER A 744 -20.18 10.84 -63.53
CA SER A 744 -21.20 10.96 -64.57
C SER A 744 -20.87 12.09 -65.53
N TYR A 745 -21.71 12.28 -66.53
CA TYR A 745 -21.48 13.25 -67.60
C TYR A 745 -22.73 14.07 -67.88
N ILE A 746 -22.52 15.38 -68.04
CA ILE A 746 -23.53 16.32 -68.54
C ILE A 746 -23.10 16.75 -69.94
N LYS A 747 -23.92 16.47 -70.96
CA LYS A 747 -23.69 16.92 -72.33
C LYS A 747 -24.63 18.05 -72.68
N VAL A 748 -24.08 19.22 -73.02
CA VAL A 748 -24.82 20.42 -73.38
C VAL A 748 -24.63 20.72 -74.87
N TYR A 749 -25.73 20.69 -75.62
CA TYR A 749 -25.79 21.02 -77.04
C TYR A 749 -26.20 22.47 -77.26
N LYS A 750 -25.89 23.01 -78.44
CA LYS A 750 -26.41 24.32 -78.84
C LYS A 750 -27.93 24.32 -78.79
N ALA A 751 -28.50 25.38 -78.21
CA ALA A 751 -29.94 25.52 -78.12
C ALA A 751 -30.52 25.92 -79.48
N LYS A 752 -31.43 25.08 -79.99
CA LYS A 752 -32.24 25.44 -81.16
C LYS A 752 -33.14 26.63 -80.79
N THR A 753 -33.32 27.55 -81.71
CA THR A 753 -34.19 28.72 -81.51
C THR A 753 -35.38 28.69 -82.48
N ILE A 754 -36.45 29.36 -82.08
CA ILE A 754 -37.56 29.76 -82.95
C ILE A 754 -37.28 31.21 -83.34
N VAL A 755 -37.04 31.44 -84.63
CA VAL A 755 -36.68 32.76 -85.16
C VAL A 755 -37.82 33.28 -86.04
N LYS A 756 -38.41 34.41 -85.66
CA LYS A 756 -39.41 35.11 -86.48
C LYS A 756 -38.83 36.42 -86.99
N ALA A 757 -38.67 36.53 -88.30
CA ALA A 757 -38.15 37.71 -88.99
C ALA A 757 -39.08 38.07 -90.15
N PRO A 758 -40.23 38.73 -89.89
CA PRO A 758 -41.24 39.00 -90.91
C PRO A 758 -40.70 39.92 -92.01
N LYS A 759 -41.12 39.66 -93.27
CA LYS A 759 -40.80 40.54 -94.40
C LYS A 759 -41.43 41.92 -94.17
N ILE A 760 -40.74 42.99 -94.55
CA ILE A 760 -41.27 44.35 -94.41
C ILE A 760 -41.08 45.16 -95.69
N THR A 761 -42.02 46.08 -95.95
CA THR A 761 -41.87 47.15 -96.96
C THR A 761 -41.76 48.49 -96.23
N VAL A 762 -40.78 49.30 -96.59
CA VAL A 762 -40.50 50.61 -95.97
C VAL A 762 -40.27 51.66 -97.05
N LYS A 763 -40.67 52.92 -96.78
CA LYS A 763 -40.33 54.07 -97.63
C LYS A 763 -38.87 54.50 -97.41
N PHE A 764 -38.24 55.05 -98.44
CA PHE A 764 -36.84 55.46 -98.43
C PHE A 764 -36.61 56.54 -97.36
N LYS A 765 -35.45 56.52 -96.69
CA LYS A 765 -35.08 57.38 -95.55
C LYS A 765 -36.01 57.33 -94.31
N LYS A 766 -37.12 56.60 -94.30
CA LYS A 766 -38.01 56.49 -93.11
C LYS A 766 -37.39 55.60 -92.02
N SER A 767 -37.40 56.09 -90.77
CA SER A 767 -36.87 55.40 -89.59
C SER A 767 -37.78 54.26 -89.09
N LYS A 768 -37.90 53.17 -89.87
CA LYS A 768 -38.49 51.90 -89.43
C LYS A 768 -37.42 50.90 -89.01
N TYR A 769 -37.84 49.85 -88.29
CA TYR A 769 -36.97 48.76 -87.84
C TYR A 769 -37.39 47.43 -88.46
N PHE A 770 -36.41 46.70 -88.99
CA PHE A 770 -36.55 45.27 -89.23
C PHE A 770 -36.33 44.52 -87.91
N LYS A 771 -37.36 43.80 -87.46
CA LYS A 771 -37.39 43.11 -86.17
C LYS A 771 -37.09 41.62 -86.36
N VAL A 772 -36.18 41.09 -85.55
CA VAL A 772 -35.90 39.65 -85.47
C VAL A 772 -36.18 39.17 -84.06
N ASN A 773 -37.20 38.34 -83.88
CA ASN A 773 -37.56 37.75 -82.60
C ASN A 773 -36.93 36.37 -82.47
N VAL A 774 -36.24 36.12 -81.36
CA VAL A 774 -35.57 34.85 -81.07
C VAL A 774 -36.08 34.30 -79.74
N LYS A 775 -36.69 33.12 -79.78
CA LYS A 775 -37.12 32.35 -78.61
C LYS A 775 -36.36 31.03 -78.52
N ASN A 776 -36.06 30.55 -77.32
CA ASN A 776 -35.49 29.22 -77.14
C ASN A 776 -36.54 28.18 -77.54
N LYS A 777 -36.19 27.22 -78.39
CA LYS A 777 -37.17 26.23 -78.89
C LYS A 777 -37.67 25.30 -77.79
N ALA A 778 -36.82 24.98 -76.81
CA ALA A 778 -37.15 24.08 -75.71
C ALA A 778 -38.05 24.78 -74.67
N THR A 779 -37.63 25.93 -74.16
CA THR A 779 -38.35 26.62 -73.07
C THR A 779 -39.43 27.59 -73.54
N LYS A 780 -39.48 27.90 -74.84
CA LYS A 780 -40.31 28.97 -75.46
C LYS A 780 -40.03 30.38 -74.91
N LYS A 781 -39.09 30.55 -73.99
CA LYS A 781 -38.70 31.84 -73.42
C LYS A 781 -37.89 32.66 -74.42
N ALA A 782 -37.97 33.99 -74.28
CA ALA A 782 -37.19 34.93 -75.06
C ALA A 782 -35.67 34.73 -74.84
N VAL A 783 -34.87 34.70 -75.91
CA VAL A 783 -33.40 34.62 -75.80
C VAL A 783 -32.84 36.05 -75.76
N LYS A 784 -32.43 36.48 -74.58
CA LYS A 784 -32.07 37.88 -74.28
C LYS A 784 -30.57 38.13 -74.44
N ASN A 785 -30.20 39.34 -74.83
CA ASN A 785 -28.82 39.85 -74.89
C ASN A 785 -27.84 38.97 -75.68
N ILE A 786 -28.30 38.35 -76.76
CA ILE A 786 -27.44 37.55 -77.64
C ILE A 786 -27.18 38.27 -78.95
N ALA A 787 -25.97 38.10 -79.49
CA ALA A 787 -25.62 38.60 -80.81
C ALA A 787 -26.32 37.79 -81.91
N VAL A 788 -27.01 38.49 -82.81
CA VAL A 788 -27.63 37.99 -84.03
C VAL A 788 -26.96 38.69 -85.21
N LYS A 789 -26.53 37.93 -86.20
CA LYS A 789 -25.91 38.47 -87.42
C LYS A 789 -26.94 38.47 -88.55
N LEU A 790 -27.04 39.60 -89.26
CA LEU A 790 -27.89 39.74 -90.44
C LEU A 790 -27.00 39.96 -91.65
N LYS A 791 -26.96 38.99 -92.57
CA LYS A 791 -26.36 39.16 -93.90
C LYS A 791 -27.43 39.75 -94.82
N VAL A 792 -27.33 41.05 -95.09
CA VAL A 792 -28.28 41.81 -95.90
C VAL A 792 -27.68 42.03 -97.28
N PHE A 793 -28.32 41.47 -98.31
CA PHE A 793 -27.87 41.55 -99.70
C PHE A 793 -28.54 42.71 -100.43
N THR A 794 -27.76 43.45 -101.21
CA THR A 794 -28.22 44.46 -102.17
C THR A 794 -27.63 44.08 -103.52
N GLY A 795 -28.45 43.47 -104.39
CA GLY A 795 -27.94 42.78 -105.59
C GLY A 795 -27.01 41.62 -105.21
N LYS A 796 -25.83 41.55 -105.83
CA LYS A 796 -24.80 40.52 -105.57
C LYS A 796 -23.93 40.80 -104.32
N LYS A 797 -23.87 42.06 -103.84
CA LYS A 797 -23.07 42.47 -102.67
C LYS A 797 -23.88 42.33 -101.37
N TYR A 798 -23.20 42.16 -100.23
CA TYR A 798 -23.87 42.09 -98.92
C TYR A 798 -23.11 42.85 -97.83
N LYS A 799 -23.83 43.28 -96.79
CA LYS A 799 -23.27 43.80 -95.53
C LYS A 799 -23.75 42.96 -94.34
N ILE A 800 -22.87 42.71 -93.37
CA ILE A 800 -23.22 41.97 -92.15
C ILE A 800 -23.48 42.98 -91.03
N TYR A 801 -24.69 42.95 -90.47
CA TYR A 801 -25.04 43.71 -89.28
C TYR A 801 -24.99 42.79 -88.05
N LYS A 802 -24.23 43.19 -87.04
CA LYS A 802 -24.22 42.54 -85.72
C LYS A 802 -25.16 43.31 -84.81
N ILE A 803 -26.31 42.73 -84.47
CA ILE A 803 -27.32 43.32 -83.58
C ILE A 803 -27.53 42.42 -82.36
N LYS A 804 -27.99 42.96 -81.24
CA LYS A 804 -28.27 42.18 -80.01
C LYS A 804 -29.77 42.08 -79.76
N THR A 805 -30.24 40.95 -79.24
CA THR A 805 -31.60 40.82 -78.74
C THR A 805 -31.76 41.58 -77.43
N ASN A 806 -32.89 42.25 -77.23
CA ASN A 806 -33.23 42.94 -75.98
C ASN A 806 -33.81 41.98 -74.92
N LYS A 807 -34.36 42.53 -73.82
CA LYS A 807 -35.00 41.74 -72.74
C LYS A 807 -36.23 40.92 -73.18
N TYR A 808 -36.80 41.20 -74.36
CA TYR A 808 -37.93 40.48 -74.94
C TYR A 808 -37.49 39.48 -76.04
N GLY A 809 -36.18 39.34 -76.28
CA GLY A 809 -35.65 38.46 -77.31
C GLY A 809 -35.73 39.03 -78.72
N THR A 810 -35.94 40.34 -78.86
CA THR A 810 -36.06 41.02 -80.16
C THR A 810 -34.80 41.81 -80.47
N ALA A 811 -34.23 41.61 -81.66
CA ALA A 811 -33.15 42.40 -82.22
C ALA A 811 -33.67 43.31 -83.33
N TYR A 812 -33.10 44.53 -83.43
CA TYR A 812 -33.60 45.58 -84.31
C TYR A 812 -32.52 46.05 -85.28
N LEU A 813 -32.85 46.14 -86.57
CA LEU A 813 -32.03 46.79 -87.60
C LEU A 813 -32.75 48.04 -88.13
N LYS A 814 -32.12 49.22 -88.00
CA LYS A 814 -32.63 50.48 -88.58
C LYS A 814 -32.60 50.39 -90.11
N THR A 815 -33.74 50.56 -90.77
CA THR A 815 -33.83 50.43 -92.24
C THR A 815 -33.47 51.69 -93.01
N LYS A 816 -33.43 52.86 -92.35
CA LYS A 816 -33.23 54.18 -93.00
C LYS A 816 -31.92 54.32 -93.79
N TYR A 817 -30.95 53.46 -93.53
CA TYR A 817 -29.63 53.45 -94.18
C TYR A 817 -29.53 52.45 -95.35
N LEU A 818 -30.61 51.76 -95.70
CA LEU A 818 -30.65 50.83 -96.82
C LEU A 818 -31.03 51.59 -98.11
N LYS A 819 -30.36 51.27 -99.23
CA LYS A 819 -30.68 51.81 -100.55
C LYS A 819 -32.09 51.38 -101.01
N VAL A 820 -32.72 52.11 -101.93
CA VAL A 820 -33.96 51.69 -102.59
C VAL A 820 -33.76 50.32 -103.26
N GLY A 821 -34.74 49.41 -103.16
CA GLY A 821 -34.67 48.07 -103.75
C GLY A 821 -35.09 46.93 -102.81
N SER A 822 -35.03 45.70 -103.33
CA SER A 822 -35.33 44.47 -102.57
C SER A 822 -34.05 43.90 -101.96
N HIS A 823 -34.00 43.83 -100.63
CA HIS A 823 -32.86 43.30 -99.89
C HIS A 823 -33.19 41.93 -99.31
N LYS A 824 -32.45 40.88 -99.73
CA LYS A 824 -32.56 39.55 -99.13
C LYS A 824 -31.82 39.55 -97.79
N VAL A 825 -32.44 39.04 -96.73
CA VAL A 825 -31.85 38.98 -95.39
C VAL A 825 -31.69 37.53 -94.96
N ILE A 826 -30.45 37.14 -94.64
CA ILE A 826 -30.16 35.87 -93.97
C ILE A 826 -29.81 36.19 -92.51
N VAL A 827 -30.65 35.71 -91.60
CA VAL A 827 -30.44 35.79 -90.15
C VAL A 827 -29.67 34.56 -89.73
N TYR A 828 -28.57 34.73 -89.00
CA TYR A 828 -27.78 33.63 -88.47
C TYR A 828 -27.15 33.97 -87.12
N SER A 829 -26.72 32.94 -86.40
CA SER A 829 -26.24 33.10 -85.03
C SER A 829 -24.93 33.90 -84.95
N GLY A 830 -24.90 34.89 -84.06
CA GLY A 830 -23.67 35.52 -83.58
C GLY A 830 -23.17 34.96 -82.26
N ASN A 831 -23.82 33.91 -81.72
CA ASN A 831 -23.53 33.33 -80.41
C ASN A 831 -23.27 31.82 -80.52
N SER A 832 -22.19 31.34 -79.90
CA SER A 832 -21.78 29.94 -79.98
C SER A 832 -22.72 28.95 -79.28
N LYS A 833 -23.62 29.43 -78.39
CA LYS A 833 -24.52 28.61 -77.58
C LYS A 833 -25.90 28.39 -78.19
N TYR A 834 -26.29 29.19 -79.19
CA TYR A 834 -27.61 29.12 -79.83
C TYR A 834 -27.49 28.90 -81.34
N SER A 835 -28.35 28.05 -81.88
CA SER A 835 -28.55 27.88 -83.32
C SER A 835 -29.69 28.80 -83.77
N ILE A 836 -29.35 29.83 -84.55
CA ILE A 836 -30.26 30.87 -85.05
C ILE A 836 -30.16 30.85 -86.57
N GLY A 837 -31.31 30.77 -87.24
CA GLY A 837 -31.40 30.74 -88.69
C GLY A 837 -32.78 31.17 -89.16
N ALA A 838 -32.84 32.15 -90.06
CA ALA A 838 -34.06 32.49 -90.80
C ALA A 838 -33.71 33.19 -92.12
N LYS A 839 -34.59 33.08 -93.12
CA LYS A 839 -34.52 33.84 -94.37
C LYS A 839 -35.69 34.83 -94.41
N SER A 840 -35.44 36.05 -94.85
CA SER A 840 -36.45 37.11 -94.97
C SER A 840 -36.06 38.13 -96.04
N SER A 841 -36.83 39.21 -96.19
CA SER A 841 -36.53 40.32 -97.08
C SER A 841 -37.03 41.66 -96.57
N ILE A 842 -36.33 42.73 -96.94
CA ILE A 842 -36.71 44.13 -96.70
C ILE A 842 -36.86 44.79 -98.07
N LYS A 843 -38.06 45.29 -98.41
CA LYS A 843 -38.28 46.07 -99.65
C LYS A 843 -38.29 47.56 -99.31
N VAL A 844 -37.35 48.32 -99.87
CA VAL A 844 -37.30 49.78 -99.73
C VAL A 844 -37.87 50.39 -101.02
N ARG A 845 -38.97 51.13 -100.92
CA ARG A 845 -39.57 51.89 -102.03
C ARG A 845 -39.35 53.39 -101.79
N TRP A 846 -39.52 54.22 -102.81
CA TRP A 846 -39.56 55.68 -102.62
C TRP A 846 -40.63 56.07 -101.59
#